data_AF-A0AAI8VU21-F1
#
_entry.id   AF-A0AAI8VU21-F1
#
_cell.length_a   1.000
_cell.length_b   1.000
_cell.length_c   1.000
_cell.angle_alpha   90.00
_cell.angle_beta   90.00
_cell.angle_gamma   90.00
#
_symmetry.space_group_name_H-M   'P 1'
#
loop_
_entity.id
_entity.type
_entity.pdbx_description
1 polymer ?
#
loop_
_entity_poly.entity_id
_entity_poly.type
_entity_poly.pdbx_seq_one_letter_code
_entity_poly.pdbx_strand_id
1 'polypeptide(L)'
;MPAMWHHIVQAFPADSRSSEEDDSSEDQGWRSNNLKMVQRRAEPTSTWTSFVMMTMTTTVDRTALPPSSASRTNSGSLAPPSITPPGIPSTTALNDAVTSNSSAIAVSVPNGNFPLPLNNTAPTNSTLIPTTQAPTSISTTSIPSTSPSSSSFSSDVPEFNTTQVPPALPSSPNNSSGLSPKQVTAVIASVISVVFILAVLGILFRLFVIRRRQRLARQRQQRSMGNLPPDAALPSMAAAAASRKTTHSVATKNHSSLGGEVRVIIDRSPLEAQAWTTQLWPMPPGHPGSRYTYHTGTSTMTGTGSTTTEAGITEAFKADSFDKKINLGVGAYRDDKGKPYVLPSVKTAEQKVVSAGLNKEYAGITGVPDFTKAAAQLAYGKDSSALDRLTITQSISGTGALRIGAAFLERFYPGDKTIYIPTPSWANHKAVFNDAGLKVKQYSYYDKKTIGLDFDGMLSDIKAAPKGSIFLFHACAHNPTGVDPTEEQWKEISEAVKAQDHYAFFDMAYQGFASGNTDKDAFAVRYFVQQGHNICLAQSFAKNMGLYGERVGAFSIVAASAEEKKRIDSQIKILVRPLYSNPPIHGARIASEILNNPALYEQWLAEVKEMADRIITMRALLKDNLEKLGSKHDWSHITSQIGMFAYTGLDASQMDQLAQEHSVYATKDGRISVAGITTENVGRLAEAIYKVKG
;
A
#
# COMPACT_ATOMS: atom_id res chain seq x y z
N MET A 1 -14.58 -51.84 38.97
CA MET A 1 -15.36 -51.56 40.19
C MET A 1 -16.40 -50.48 39.88
N PRO A 2 -17.52 -50.37 40.63
CA PRO A 2 -18.81 -50.02 39.99
C PRO A 2 -19.54 -48.76 40.55
N ALA A 3 -20.69 -48.45 39.93
CA ALA A 3 -21.77 -47.56 40.39
C ALA A 3 -21.47 -46.03 40.31
N MET A 4 -22.43 -45.09 40.33
CA MET A 4 -23.92 -45.12 40.51
C MET A 4 -24.50 -43.78 39.92
N TRP A 5 -25.63 -43.68 39.18
CA TRP A 5 -27.03 -43.53 39.66
C TRP A 5 -28.04 -43.28 38.49
N HIS A 6 -29.36 -43.33 38.79
CA HIS A 6 -30.55 -43.02 37.95
C HIS A 6 -31.58 -42.20 38.78
N HIS A 7 -32.68 -41.56 38.31
CA HIS A 7 -33.29 -41.40 36.97
C HIS A 7 -33.74 -39.90 36.76
N ILE A 8 -34.93 -39.38 36.37
CA ILE A 8 -36.28 -39.85 35.91
C ILE A 8 -36.93 -38.74 35.01
N VAL A 9 -38.23 -38.81 34.66
CA VAL A 9 -38.98 -37.88 33.76
C VAL A 9 -40.45 -37.70 34.23
N GLN A 10 -41.07 -36.50 34.05
CA GLN A 10 -42.52 -36.13 33.88
C GLN A 10 -42.77 -34.64 34.28
N ALA A 11 -43.82 -33.88 33.91
CA ALA A 11 -44.87 -33.94 32.85
C ALA A 11 -45.54 -32.53 32.66
N PHE A 12 -46.46 -32.37 31.69
CA PHE A 12 -47.29 -31.16 31.43
C PHE A 12 -48.57 -31.10 32.31
N PRO A 13 -49.24 -29.92 32.44
CA PRO A 13 -50.49 -29.67 31.67
C PRO A 13 -50.63 -28.22 31.12
N ALA A 14 -51.84 -27.80 30.69
CA ALA A 14 -52.12 -26.58 29.92
C ALA A 14 -53.49 -25.90 30.25
N ASP A 15 -53.85 -24.87 29.46
CA ASP A 15 -55.16 -24.19 29.25
C ASP A 15 -55.80 -23.28 30.32
N SER A 16 -56.18 -22.07 29.89
CA SER A 16 -57.48 -21.40 30.17
C SER A 16 -57.77 -20.28 29.14
N ARG A 17 -59.04 -19.84 29.02
CA ARG A 17 -59.58 -18.94 27.96
C ARG A 17 -60.24 -17.65 28.52
N SER A 18 -60.91 -16.88 27.63
CA SER A 18 -61.92 -15.79 27.86
C SER A 18 -61.39 -14.43 28.35
N SER A 19 -62.02 -13.29 28.04
CA SER A 19 -63.31 -13.01 27.33
C SER A 19 -63.27 -11.70 26.50
N GLU A 20 -64.42 -11.36 25.90
CA GLU A 20 -64.89 -10.16 25.18
C GLU A 20 -64.63 -8.80 25.94
N GLU A 21 -64.88 -7.58 25.42
CA GLU A 21 -65.96 -7.07 24.53
C GLU A 21 -65.66 -5.64 23.97
N ASP A 22 -66.13 -5.32 22.73
CA ASP A 22 -66.53 -4.05 22.04
C ASP A 22 -65.78 -2.68 22.24
N ASP A 23 -65.90 -1.61 21.42
CA ASP A 23 -66.88 -1.24 20.36
C ASP A 23 -66.31 -0.31 19.22
N SER A 24 -67.02 -0.27 18.08
CA SER A 24 -67.20 0.84 17.09
C SER A 24 -66.18 1.19 15.96
N SER A 25 -66.69 1.17 14.71
CA SER A 25 -66.27 1.87 13.44
C SER A 25 -64.79 1.85 12.97
N GLU A 26 -64.41 1.29 11.82
CA GLU A 26 -64.69 1.68 10.40
C GLU A 26 -63.96 2.97 9.93
N ASP A 27 -63.27 3.05 8.78
CA ASP A 27 -63.14 2.15 7.62
C ASP A 27 -61.77 2.30 6.87
N GLN A 28 -61.40 1.33 6.01
CA GLN A 28 -60.26 1.26 5.05
C GLN A 28 -58.82 1.38 5.62
N GLY A 29 -57.81 0.61 5.18
CA GLY A 29 -57.77 -0.45 4.17
C GLY A 29 -56.41 -1.21 4.15
N TRP A 30 -56.33 -2.30 4.94
CA TRP A 30 -55.35 -3.41 4.91
C TRP A 30 -53.83 -3.19 5.12
N ARG A 31 -53.23 -4.21 5.75
CA ARG A 31 -51.78 -4.38 6.08
C ARG A 31 -51.23 -5.60 5.32
N SER A 32 -49.93 -5.89 5.31
CA SER A 32 -49.34 -6.68 6.41
C SER A 32 -47.81 -6.73 6.37
N ASN A 33 -47.19 -6.35 7.49
CA ASN A 33 -45.86 -6.80 7.85
C ASN A 33 -45.88 -8.28 8.23
N ASN A 34 -44.72 -8.95 8.15
CA ASN A 34 -44.49 -10.17 8.92
C ASN A 34 -43.03 -10.24 9.39
N LEU A 35 -42.78 -9.87 10.65
CA LEU A 35 -41.55 -10.28 11.33
C LEU A 35 -41.59 -11.79 11.54
N LYS A 36 -40.44 -12.45 11.40
CA LYS A 36 -40.19 -13.69 12.14
C LYS A 36 -38.88 -13.58 12.91
N MET A 37 -39.00 -13.56 14.24
CA MET A 37 -37.89 -13.90 15.12
C MET A 37 -37.32 -15.26 14.72
N VAL A 38 -36.00 -15.38 14.74
CA VAL A 38 -35.32 -16.67 14.75
C VAL A 38 -34.28 -16.64 15.86
N GLN A 39 -34.67 -17.15 17.04
CA GLN A 39 -33.69 -17.54 18.05
C GLN A 39 -32.74 -18.57 17.43
N ARG A 40 -31.43 -18.39 17.64
CA ARG A 40 -30.46 -19.48 17.55
C ARG A 40 -29.60 -19.48 18.80
N ARG A 41 -29.48 -20.64 19.42
CA ARG A 41 -28.58 -20.87 20.55
C ARG A 41 -27.13 -20.64 20.12
N ALA A 42 -26.32 -20.12 21.03
CA ALA A 42 -24.88 -20.24 20.92
C ALA A 42 -24.45 -21.67 21.27
N GLU A 43 -23.51 -22.21 20.50
CA GLU A 43 -22.68 -23.38 20.84
C GLU A 43 -21.24 -23.07 20.42
N PRO A 44 -20.22 -23.64 21.09
CA PRO A 44 -18.90 -23.02 21.17
C PRO A 44 -17.99 -23.21 19.95
N THR A 45 -17.00 -22.32 19.85
CA THR A 45 -15.92 -22.36 18.87
C THR A 45 -15.00 -23.57 19.06
N SER A 46 -14.65 -24.23 17.95
CA SER A 46 -13.51 -25.17 17.90
C SER A 46 -12.45 -24.64 16.94
N THR A 47 -11.19 -24.66 17.38
CA THR A 47 -10.03 -24.14 16.65
C THR A 47 -9.55 -25.13 15.59
N TRP A 48 -9.43 -24.69 14.34
CA TRP A 48 -8.95 -25.52 13.23
C TRP A 48 -7.51 -25.19 12.83
N THR A 49 -6.56 -25.83 13.53
CA THR A 49 -5.15 -25.83 13.13
C THR A 49 -4.95 -26.80 11.96
N SER A 50 -4.59 -26.29 10.78
CA SER A 50 -4.40 -27.12 9.59
C SER A 50 -2.97 -27.67 9.50
N PHE A 51 -2.73 -28.85 10.09
CA PHE A 51 -1.53 -29.64 9.81
C PHE A 51 -1.68 -30.36 8.46
N VAL A 52 -0.71 -30.20 7.56
CA VAL A 52 -0.60 -30.99 6.32
C VAL A 52 0.43 -32.10 6.56
N MET A 53 -0.03 -33.35 6.59
CA MET A 53 0.83 -34.52 6.68
C MET A 53 0.87 -35.20 5.31
N MET A 54 2.03 -35.19 4.65
CA MET A 54 2.22 -35.77 3.32
C MET A 54 2.94 -37.11 3.44
N THR A 55 2.20 -38.21 3.29
CA THR A 55 2.77 -39.56 3.33
C THR A 55 3.54 -39.88 2.06
N MET A 56 4.85 -40.06 2.16
CA MET A 56 5.66 -40.70 1.11
C MET A 56 5.49 -42.22 1.17
N THR A 57 5.13 -42.83 0.04
CA THR A 57 5.26 -44.28 -0.18
C THR A 57 6.48 -44.54 -1.05
N THR A 58 7.57 -44.99 -0.44
CA THR A 58 8.75 -45.50 -1.15
C THR A 58 8.52 -46.92 -1.62
N THR A 59 8.60 -47.17 -2.93
CA THR A 59 8.91 -48.51 -3.46
C THR A 59 10.40 -48.60 -3.75
N VAL A 60 11.00 -49.71 -3.34
CA VAL A 60 12.42 -50.04 -3.58
C VAL A 60 12.47 -51.29 -4.42
N ASP A 61 13.31 -51.31 -5.46
CA ASP A 61 14.00 -52.55 -5.83
C ASP A 61 15.44 -52.27 -6.31
N ARG A 62 16.24 -53.32 -6.48
CA ARG A 62 17.71 -53.30 -6.52
C ARG A 62 18.28 -53.70 -7.90
N THR A 63 19.62 -53.82 -7.94
CA THR A 63 20.50 -54.30 -9.04
C THR A 63 20.81 -53.24 -10.11
N ALA A 64 22.03 -53.15 -10.69
CA ALA A 64 23.34 -53.77 -10.39
C ALA A 64 24.52 -52.82 -10.72
N LEU A 65 25.76 -53.31 -10.64
CA LEU A 65 27.02 -52.55 -10.80
C LEU A 65 27.44 -52.30 -12.29
N PRO A 66 28.34 -51.32 -12.57
CA PRO A 66 28.68 -50.84 -13.92
C PRO A 66 29.81 -51.64 -14.60
N PRO A 67 30.22 -51.29 -15.84
CA PRO A 67 31.58 -50.71 -15.95
C PRO A 67 31.86 -49.73 -17.14
N SER A 68 33.00 -49.05 -17.01
CA SER A 68 34.00 -48.72 -18.07
C SER A 68 33.77 -47.59 -19.09
N SER A 69 34.92 -47.03 -19.49
CA SER A 69 35.16 -45.91 -20.41
C SER A 69 35.51 -46.35 -21.84
N ALA A 70 35.20 -45.53 -22.85
CA ALA A 70 35.83 -45.55 -24.18
C ALA A 70 35.90 -44.11 -24.77
N SER A 71 36.57 -43.93 -25.92
CA SER A 71 37.00 -42.59 -26.42
C SER A 71 36.86 -42.39 -27.94
N ARG A 72 36.93 -41.11 -28.38
CA ARG A 72 37.09 -40.62 -29.78
C ARG A 72 35.83 -40.74 -30.68
N THR A 73 35.62 -39.99 -31.77
CA THR A 73 36.49 -39.04 -32.52
C THR A 73 35.73 -37.90 -33.25
N ASN A 74 36.47 -36.86 -33.64
CA ASN A 74 36.18 -35.66 -34.46
C ASN A 74 35.19 -35.74 -35.66
N SER A 75 34.56 -34.60 -36.00
CA SER A 75 34.56 -34.01 -37.37
C SER A 75 34.00 -32.56 -37.44
N GLY A 76 34.70 -31.63 -38.13
CA GLY A 76 34.19 -30.32 -38.63
C GLY A 76 33.90 -29.23 -37.56
N SER A 77 34.57 -28.06 -37.45
CA SER A 77 35.13 -27.07 -38.39
C SER A 77 34.13 -26.05 -38.97
N LEU A 78 34.05 -24.87 -38.34
CA LEU A 78 34.18 -23.53 -38.97
C LEU A 78 34.19 -22.43 -37.87
N ALA A 79 34.83 -21.29 -38.12
CA ALA A 79 35.02 -20.22 -37.13
C ALA A 79 35.06 -18.81 -37.75
N PRO A 80 34.66 -17.75 -37.00
CA PRO A 80 35.01 -16.35 -37.27
C PRO A 80 36.13 -15.83 -36.31
N PRO A 81 36.83 -14.74 -36.64
CA PRO A 81 38.13 -14.40 -36.05
C PRO A 81 38.12 -13.52 -34.79
N SER A 82 39.22 -13.58 -34.04
CA SER A 82 39.57 -12.67 -32.93
C SER A 82 40.60 -11.62 -33.35
N ILE A 83 40.55 -10.43 -32.75
CA ILE A 83 41.61 -9.41 -32.81
C ILE A 83 42.10 -9.12 -31.38
N THR A 84 43.41 -9.03 -31.18
CA THR A 84 44.07 -8.74 -29.89
C THR A 84 44.94 -7.47 -29.99
N PRO A 85 45.18 -6.76 -28.86
CA PRO A 85 45.85 -5.45 -28.85
C PRO A 85 47.39 -5.55 -28.90
N PRO A 86 48.09 -4.47 -29.29
CA PRO A 86 49.55 -4.39 -29.25
C PRO A 86 50.11 -4.28 -27.82
N GLY A 87 51.34 -4.74 -27.63
CA GLY A 87 51.99 -4.90 -26.31
C GLY A 87 52.99 -3.79 -25.91
N ILE A 88 53.59 -3.98 -24.73
CA ILE A 88 54.51 -3.08 -24.02
C ILE A 88 55.97 -3.57 -24.17
N PRO A 89 56.96 -2.68 -24.34
CA PRO A 89 58.37 -3.02 -24.09
C PRO A 89 58.75 -2.87 -22.59
N SER A 90 59.16 -3.99 -21.99
CA SER A 90 60.01 -4.21 -20.81
C SER A 90 60.80 -3.02 -20.22
N THR A 91 61.05 -2.94 -18.89
CA THR A 91 62.17 -3.74 -18.28
C THR A 91 62.19 -3.83 -16.73
N THR A 92 62.49 -5.05 -16.25
CA THR A 92 63.17 -5.48 -15.00
C THR A 92 62.89 -4.91 -13.60
N ALA A 93 62.60 -5.86 -12.68
CA ALA A 93 63.16 -6.02 -11.32
C ALA A 93 62.78 -5.01 -10.21
N LEU A 94 62.73 -5.37 -8.91
CA LEU A 94 62.84 -6.68 -8.23
C LEU A 94 61.97 -6.67 -6.95
N ASN A 95 61.84 -7.80 -6.26
CA ASN A 95 61.17 -7.90 -4.96
C ASN A 95 62.00 -7.20 -3.86
N ASP A 96 61.34 -6.69 -2.81
CA ASP A 96 61.36 -7.38 -1.50
C ASP A 96 60.31 -6.82 -0.54
N ALA A 97 60.12 -7.49 0.60
CA ALA A 97 59.08 -7.20 1.59
C ALA A 97 59.62 -6.40 2.79
N VAL A 98 58.71 -5.80 3.60
CA VAL A 98 58.67 -5.89 5.08
C VAL A 98 57.53 -5.01 5.63
N THR A 99 57.05 -5.38 6.81
CA THR A 99 55.85 -4.89 7.50
C THR A 99 56.00 -3.55 8.23
N SER A 100 54.90 -2.78 8.27
CA SER A 100 54.43 -1.93 9.40
C SER A 100 55.42 -1.06 10.20
N ASN A 101 55.19 0.26 10.21
CA ASN A 101 54.56 0.85 11.40
C ASN A 101 53.96 2.25 11.15
N SER A 102 53.16 2.71 12.12
CA SER A 102 52.51 4.02 12.12
C SER A 102 53.38 5.13 12.71
N SER A 103 53.20 6.36 12.22
CA SER A 103 53.43 7.62 12.95
C SER A 103 52.75 8.77 12.21
N ALA A 104 52.37 9.81 12.95
CA ALA A 104 51.62 10.95 12.41
C ALA A 104 52.52 11.99 11.73
N ILE A 105 51.98 12.70 10.74
CA ILE A 105 52.52 13.97 10.24
C ILE A 105 51.43 15.02 10.37
N ALA A 106 51.69 16.06 11.15
CA ALA A 106 50.88 17.26 11.18
C ALA A 106 51.35 18.24 10.10
N VAL A 107 50.42 18.95 9.45
CA VAL A 107 50.72 20.06 8.54
C VAL A 107 49.91 21.28 8.98
N SER A 108 50.57 22.43 9.01
CA SER A 108 50.07 23.68 9.58
C SER A 108 49.06 24.42 8.69
N VAL A 109 48.05 25.04 9.31
CA VAL A 109 47.21 26.07 8.69
C VAL A 109 47.72 27.46 9.11
N PRO A 110 47.99 28.40 8.19
CA PRO A 110 48.39 29.77 8.54
C PRO A 110 47.22 30.62 9.09
N ASN A 111 47.50 31.46 10.08
CA ASN A 111 46.54 32.44 10.60
C ASN A 111 46.43 33.69 9.71
N GLY A 112 45.23 34.27 9.63
CA GLY A 112 44.98 35.58 9.02
C GLY A 112 43.81 36.31 9.68
N ASN A 113 44.10 37.28 10.55
CA ASN A 113 43.11 38.15 11.18
C ASN A 113 42.74 39.32 10.26
N PHE A 114 41.48 39.77 10.27
CA PHE A 114 41.04 41.18 10.35
C PHE A 114 39.49 41.26 10.52
N PRO A 115 38.86 42.42 10.85
CA PRO A 115 37.90 42.43 11.97
C PRO A 115 36.44 42.79 11.63
N LEU A 116 35.56 42.61 12.62
CA LEU A 116 34.14 42.99 12.61
C LEU A 116 33.93 44.50 12.91
N PRO A 117 32.98 45.18 12.24
CA PRO A 117 32.44 46.48 12.66
C PRO A 117 31.14 46.35 13.49
N LEU A 118 30.77 47.40 14.22
CA LEU A 118 29.56 47.49 15.05
C LEU A 118 28.75 48.76 14.74
N ASN A 119 27.42 48.66 14.86
CA ASN A 119 26.40 49.72 14.95
C ASN A 119 26.30 50.79 13.84
N ASN A 120 25.08 50.99 13.29
CA ASN A 120 24.21 52.05 13.85
C ASN A 120 22.74 52.07 13.36
N THR A 121 21.87 52.52 14.27
CA THR A 121 20.59 53.27 14.09
C THR A 121 19.48 52.79 13.13
N ALA A 122 18.26 52.73 13.69
CA ALA A 122 16.99 53.01 13.01
C ALA A 122 16.21 54.08 13.83
N PRO A 123 15.32 54.91 13.23
CA PRO A 123 14.77 56.10 13.87
C PRO A 123 13.47 55.88 14.68
N THR A 124 13.21 56.78 15.62
CA THR A 124 12.01 56.83 16.49
C THR A 124 10.96 57.84 16.00
N ASN A 125 9.69 57.62 16.36
CA ASN A 125 8.72 58.71 16.52
C ASN A 125 7.70 58.37 17.63
N SER A 126 7.06 59.37 18.26
CA SER A 126 6.53 59.22 19.64
C SER A 126 5.27 60.02 20.00
N THR A 127 4.32 59.40 20.70
CA THR A 127 3.25 60.00 21.56
C THR A 127 2.48 58.87 22.28
N LEU A 128 1.86 58.99 23.48
CA LEU A 128 1.98 59.93 24.60
C LEU A 128 1.42 59.26 25.90
N ILE A 129 1.53 59.95 27.05
CA ILE A 129 1.26 59.52 28.45
C ILE A 129 -0.14 60.03 28.90
N PRO A 130 -0.97 59.31 29.72
CA PRO A 130 -0.89 59.39 31.20
C PRO A 130 -1.27 58.16 32.05
N THR A 131 -0.91 58.25 33.35
CA THR A 131 -0.93 57.21 34.40
C THR A 131 -2.02 57.38 35.47
N THR A 132 -2.60 56.26 35.94
CA THR A 132 -3.35 56.04 37.21
C THR A 132 -3.52 54.52 37.43
N GLN A 133 -3.57 53.92 38.63
CA GLN A 133 -3.29 54.34 40.02
C GLN A 133 -2.99 53.08 40.89
N ALA A 134 -2.97 53.18 42.23
CA ALA A 134 -2.77 52.09 43.21
C ALA A 134 -3.50 52.41 44.55
N PRO A 135 -3.55 51.57 45.61
CA PRO A 135 -2.97 50.23 45.85
C PRO A 135 -3.97 49.21 46.50
N THR A 136 -3.46 48.20 47.25
CA THR A 136 -4.14 47.21 48.15
C THR A 136 -4.90 46.03 47.49
N SER A 137 -4.99 44.82 48.09
CA SER A 137 -4.16 44.13 49.12
C SER A 137 -4.51 42.63 49.24
N ILE A 138 -3.53 41.80 49.63
CA ILE A 138 -3.62 40.51 50.37
C ILE A 138 -4.69 39.48 49.91
N SER A 139 -4.24 38.33 49.40
CA SER A 139 -4.34 37.03 50.13
C SER A 139 -3.59 35.90 49.41
N THR A 140 -2.88 35.05 50.15
CA THR A 140 -2.38 33.76 49.67
C THR A 140 -2.44 32.72 50.80
N THR A 141 -3.01 31.55 50.53
CA THR A 141 -3.12 30.47 51.52
C THR A 141 -3.14 29.11 50.83
N SER A 142 -2.22 28.23 51.20
CA SER A 142 -2.33 26.78 51.04
C SER A 142 -1.62 26.11 52.21
N ILE A 143 -2.17 24.99 52.69
CA ILE A 143 -1.76 24.31 53.94
C ILE A 143 -1.42 22.84 53.58
N PRO A 144 -0.40 22.21 54.22
CA PRO A 144 0.33 21.11 53.61
C PRO A 144 -0.14 19.71 54.06
N SER A 145 0.38 18.67 53.41
CA SER A 145 0.34 17.28 53.88
C SER A 145 1.76 16.69 54.04
N THR A 146 1.93 15.93 55.12
CA THR A 146 3.20 15.47 55.71
C THR A 146 3.93 14.36 54.94
N SER A 147 5.27 14.37 54.98
CA SER A 147 6.13 13.17 54.93
C SER A 147 7.53 13.50 55.50
N PRO A 148 8.05 12.77 56.51
CA PRO A 148 9.32 13.13 57.17
C PRO A 148 10.57 12.40 56.65
N SER A 149 11.68 13.10 56.82
CA SER A 149 13.11 12.76 56.70
C SER A 149 13.57 11.30 56.87
N SER A 150 14.58 10.94 56.08
CA SER A 150 15.50 9.81 56.32
C SER A 150 16.48 10.06 57.47
N SER A 151 17.00 8.97 58.05
CA SER A 151 18.24 8.96 58.85
C SER A 151 18.94 7.61 58.71
N SER A 152 20.24 7.55 58.97
CA SER A 152 21.12 6.41 58.70
C SER A 152 21.45 5.59 59.94
N PHE A 153 21.73 4.29 59.77
CA PHE A 153 22.52 3.50 60.73
C PHE A 153 23.38 2.44 60.02
N SER A 154 24.39 1.92 60.74
CA SER A 154 25.52 1.16 60.19
C SER A 154 25.46 -0.36 60.44
N SER A 155 26.48 -1.05 59.95
CA SER A 155 26.80 -2.47 60.04
C SER A 155 26.88 -3.06 61.47
N ASP A 156 26.62 -4.38 61.62
CA ASP A 156 27.66 -5.44 61.73
C ASP A 156 27.11 -6.80 62.23
N VAL A 157 27.97 -7.82 62.22
CA VAL A 157 27.65 -9.26 62.39
C VAL A 157 28.19 -9.82 63.72
N PRO A 158 27.51 -10.82 64.35
CA PRO A 158 28.11 -11.68 65.36
C PRO A 158 28.57 -13.03 64.77
N GLU A 159 29.83 -13.42 65.02
CA GLU A 159 30.36 -14.75 64.72
C GLU A 159 29.88 -15.81 65.72
N PHE A 160 29.93 -17.10 65.34
CA PHE A 160 30.21 -18.20 66.27
C PHE A 160 30.96 -19.34 65.58
N ASN A 161 31.69 -20.16 66.35
CA ASN A 161 32.97 -20.70 65.91
C ASN A 161 33.05 -22.25 65.85
N THR A 162 33.71 -22.75 64.79
CA THR A 162 34.46 -24.04 64.62
C THR A 162 33.81 -25.44 64.78
N THR A 163 34.41 -26.37 64.02
CA THR A 163 34.47 -27.84 64.18
C THR A 163 33.18 -28.68 64.09
N GLN A 164 32.96 -29.33 62.93
CA GLN A 164 33.23 -30.78 62.72
C GLN A 164 33.00 -31.18 61.25
N VAL A 165 33.49 -32.37 60.84
CA VAL A 165 33.35 -32.91 59.47
C VAL A 165 32.42 -34.13 59.44
N PRO A 166 31.27 -34.07 58.73
CA PRO A 166 30.49 -35.24 58.32
C PRO A 166 30.76 -35.66 56.86
N PRO A 167 30.32 -36.86 56.43
CA PRO A 167 30.84 -37.54 55.23
C PRO A 167 30.19 -37.15 53.90
N ALA A 168 30.76 -37.67 52.81
CA ALA A 168 30.32 -37.46 51.44
C ALA A 168 28.86 -37.87 51.18
N LEU A 169 28.16 -37.06 50.38
CA LEU A 169 26.82 -37.37 49.87
C LEU A 169 26.87 -38.54 48.87
N PRO A 170 25.93 -39.51 48.93
CA PRO A 170 25.87 -40.61 47.98
C PRO A 170 25.43 -40.12 46.59
N SER A 171 25.97 -40.73 45.54
CA SER A 171 25.60 -40.47 44.15
C SER A 171 24.13 -40.84 43.88
N SER A 172 23.35 -39.92 43.31
CA SER A 172 22.00 -40.19 42.81
C SER A 172 21.99 -41.36 41.82
N PRO A 173 21.05 -42.32 41.92
CA PRO A 173 20.95 -43.42 40.96
C PRO A 173 20.48 -42.93 39.59
N ASN A 174 21.23 -43.29 38.54
CA ASN A 174 20.83 -43.06 37.16
C ASN A 174 19.63 -43.95 36.79
N ASN A 175 18.41 -43.43 36.90
CA ASN A 175 17.19 -44.09 36.42
C ASN A 175 17.06 -44.02 34.88
N SER A 176 18.01 -44.65 34.17
CA SER A 176 17.95 -44.85 32.71
C SER A 176 17.23 -46.17 32.34
N SER A 177 16.09 -46.45 32.98
CA SER A 177 15.23 -47.59 32.65
C SER A 177 14.42 -47.32 31.38
N GLY A 178 15.06 -47.50 30.22
CA GLY A 178 14.37 -47.43 28.93
C GLY A 178 13.20 -48.41 28.83
N LEU A 179 12.18 -48.06 28.05
CA LEU A 179 11.03 -48.94 27.79
C LEU A 179 11.51 -50.29 27.25
N SER A 180 11.04 -51.40 27.84
CA SER A 180 11.39 -52.73 27.35
C SER A 180 10.88 -52.91 25.90
N PRO A 181 11.52 -53.76 25.08
CA PRO A 181 11.13 -53.96 23.69
C PRO A 181 9.63 -54.28 23.52
N LYS A 182 9.05 -55.07 24.44
CA LYS A 182 7.61 -55.38 24.45
C LYS A 182 6.72 -54.15 24.69
N GLN A 183 7.14 -53.22 25.55
CA GLN A 183 6.41 -51.96 25.77
C GLN A 183 6.54 -51.03 24.56
N VAL A 184 7.72 -50.95 23.92
CA VAL A 184 7.91 -50.19 22.68
C VAL A 184 7.02 -50.74 21.56
N THR A 185 6.97 -52.07 21.36
CA THR A 185 6.06 -52.70 20.40
C THR A 185 4.58 -52.42 20.71
N ALA A 186 4.18 -52.46 21.99
CA ALA A 186 2.81 -52.15 22.39
C ALA A 186 2.42 -50.70 22.08
N VAL A 187 3.28 -49.72 22.39
CA VAL A 187 3.05 -48.30 22.07
C VAL A 187 2.94 -48.09 20.56
N ILE A 188 3.84 -48.69 19.77
CA ILE A 188 3.79 -48.61 18.30
C ILE A 188 2.48 -49.22 17.76
N ALA A 189 2.06 -50.38 18.26
CA ALA A 189 0.81 -51.02 17.85
C ALA A 189 -0.43 -50.15 18.17
N SER A 190 -0.48 -49.54 19.35
CA SER A 190 -1.56 -48.62 19.73
C SER A 190 -1.60 -47.36 18.85
N VAL A 191 -0.44 -46.77 18.53
CA VAL A 191 -0.36 -45.60 17.63
C VAL A 191 -0.85 -45.97 16.22
N ILE A 192 -0.42 -47.11 15.66
CA ILE A 192 -0.88 -47.59 14.35
C ILE A 192 -2.40 -47.81 14.35
N SER A 193 -2.95 -48.41 15.42
CA SER A 193 -4.40 -48.65 15.56
C SER A 193 -5.19 -47.33 15.58
N VAL A 194 -4.73 -46.33 16.34
CA VAL A 194 -5.38 -45.00 16.41
C VAL A 194 -5.32 -44.28 15.06
N VAL A 195 -4.18 -44.29 14.37
CA VAL A 195 -4.05 -43.70 13.02
C VAL A 195 -4.99 -44.39 12.02
N PHE A 196 -5.10 -45.71 12.07
CA PHE A 196 -6.00 -46.47 11.19
C PHE A 196 -7.48 -46.15 11.45
N ILE A 197 -7.90 -46.07 12.72
CA ILE A 197 -9.25 -45.67 13.11
C ILE A 197 -9.57 -44.25 12.62
N LEU A 198 -8.66 -43.30 12.79
CA LEU A 198 -8.83 -41.92 12.30
C LEU A 198 -8.93 -41.85 10.77
N ALA A 199 -8.15 -42.65 10.05
CA ALA A 199 -8.23 -42.74 8.59
C ALA A 199 -9.60 -43.28 8.12
N VAL A 200 -10.10 -44.36 8.75
CA VAL A 200 -11.42 -44.94 8.46
C VAL A 200 -12.54 -43.93 8.76
N LEU A 201 -12.49 -43.24 9.90
CA LEU A 201 -13.45 -42.19 10.25
C LEU A 201 -13.43 -41.03 9.23
N GLY A 202 -12.24 -40.62 8.76
CA GLY A 202 -12.09 -39.61 7.70
C GLY A 202 -12.72 -40.03 6.36
N ILE A 203 -12.58 -41.30 5.98
CA ILE A 203 -13.21 -41.87 4.78
C ILE A 203 -14.73 -41.90 4.94
N LEU A 204 -15.25 -42.39 6.07
CA LEU A 204 -16.68 -42.43 6.38
C LEU A 204 -17.30 -41.01 6.38
N PHE A 205 -16.59 -40.02 6.94
CA PHE A 205 -17.03 -38.62 6.91
C PHE A 205 -17.06 -38.04 5.48
N ARG A 206 -16.06 -38.33 4.64
CA ARG A 206 -16.08 -37.94 3.22
C ARG A 206 -17.29 -38.58 2.49
N LEU A 207 -17.54 -39.87 2.70
CA LEU A 207 -18.70 -40.57 2.12
C LEU A 207 -20.04 -40.00 2.61
N PHE A 208 -20.14 -39.62 3.88
CA PHE A 208 -21.31 -38.94 4.45
C PHE A 208 -21.53 -37.56 3.79
N VAL A 209 -20.48 -36.75 3.66
CA VAL A 209 -20.56 -35.43 2.99
C VAL A 209 -20.95 -35.58 1.51
N ILE A 210 -20.42 -36.57 0.79
CA ILE A 210 -20.80 -36.87 -0.60
C ILE A 210 -22.28 -37.27 -0.68
N ARG A 211 -22.74 -38.22 0.13
CA ARG A 211 -24.16 -38.64 0.19
C ARG A 211 -25.09 -37.48 0.57
N ARG A 212 -24.68 -36.61 1.51
CA ARG A 212 -25.44 -35.40 1.89
C ARG A 212 -25.53 -34.39 0.75
N ARG A 213 -24.43 -34.13 0.03
CA ARG A 213 -24.43 -33.28 -1.19
C ARG A 213 -25.33 -33.86 -2.29
N GLN A 214 -25.26 -35.16 -2.55
CA GLN A 214 -26.13 -35.84 -3.52
C GLN A 214 -27.61 -35.76 -3.13
N ARG A 215 -27.96 -35.93 -1.84
CA ARG A 215 -29.34 -35.81 -1.35
C ARG A 215 -29.88 -34.38 -1.51
N LEU A 216 -29.06 -33.37 -1.20
CA LEU A 216 -29.40 -31.96 -1.42
C LEU A 216 -29.53 -31.61 -2.91
N ALA A 217 -28.71 -32.19 -3.79
CA ALA A 217 -28.83 -32.03 -5.23
C ALA A 217 -30.16 -32.58 -5.75
N ARG A 218 -30.55 -33.80 -5.36
CA ARG A 218 -31.86 -34.39 -5.71
C ARG A 218 -33.03 -33.54 -5.19
N GLN A 219 -32.95 -33.02 -3.96
CA GLN A 219 -33.97 -32.11 -3.41
C GLN A 219 -34.05 -30.78 -4.17
N ARG A 220 -32.94 -30.23 -4.67
CA ARG A 220 -32.96 -29.05 -5.56
C ARG A 220 -33.58 -29.39 -6.92
N GLN A 221 -33.27 -30.54 -7.50
CA GLN A 221 -33.84 -30.99 -8.76
C GLN A 221 -35.35 -31.25 -8.66
N GLN A 222 -35.82 -31.86 -7.57
CA GLN A 222 -37.26 -32.02 -7.28
C GLN A 222 -37.96 -30.68 -7.10
N ARG A 223 -37.35 -29.70 -6.41
CA ARG A 223 -37.91 -28.33 -6.32
C ARG A 223 -37.91 -27.61 -7.68
N SER A 224 -36.92 -27.86 -8.53
CA SER A 224 -36.85 -27.31 -9.89
C SER A 224 -37.91 -27.89 -10.84
N MET A 225 -38.44 -29.08 -10.56
CA MET A 225 -39.52 -29.71 -11.33
C MET A 225 -40.90 -29.58 -10.67
N GLY A 226 -40.98 -28.99 -9.46
CA GLY A 226 -42.24 -28.77 -8.73
C GLY A 226 -42.98 -27.48 -9.11
N ASN A 227 -42.37 -26.60 -9.91
CA ASN A 227 -42.94 -25.31 -10.34
C ASN A 227 -43.13 -25.26 -11.87
N LEU A 228 -43.76 -26.27 -12.45
CA LEU A 228 -44.33 -26.21 -13.80
C LEU A 228 -45.86 -26.32 -13.69
N PRO A 229 -46.64 -25.35 -14.21
CA PRO A 229 -48.08 -25.49 -14.31
C PRO A 229 -48.45 -26.64 -15.26
N PRO A 230 -49.52 -27.39 -14.98
CA PRO A 230 -50.09 -28.33 -15.93
C PRO A 230 -50.88 -27.57 -17.01
N ASP A 231 -50.17 -27.01 -17.99
CA ASP A 231 -50.61 -26.83 -19.39
C ASP A 231 -49.54 -26.07 -20.21
N ALA A 232 -48.60 -26.84 -20.78
CA ALA A 232 -47.61 -26.35 -21.75
C ALA A 232 -47.26 -27.49 -22.72
N ALA A 233 -48.04 -27.63 -23.79
CA ALA A 233 -47.89 -28.72 -24.75
C ALA A 233 -46.58 -28.62 -25.55
N LEU A 234 -45.82 -29.72 -25.62
CA LEU A 234 -44.60 -29.84 -26.41
C LEU A 234 -44.93 -30.30 -27.85
N PRO A 235 -44.52 -29.57 -28.90
CA PRO A 235 -44.50 -30.10 -30.25
C PRO A 235 -43.46 -31.23 -30.37
N SER A 236 -43.83 -32.35 -30.99
CA SER A 236 -42.99 -33.54 -31.10
C SER A 236 -41.93 -33.43 -32.21
N MET A 237 -40.70 -33.84 -31.92
CA MET A 237 -39.65 -33.99 -32.94
C MET A 237 -39.90 -35.26 -33.78
N ALA A 238 -40.73 -35.15 -34.83
CA ALA A 238 -41.06 -36.27 -35.71
C ALA A 238 -41.28 -35.88 -37.19
N ALA A 239 -40.54 -34.90 -37.72
CA ALA A 239 -40.62 -34.51 -39.14
C ALA A 239 -39.28 -33.97 -39.69
N ALA A 240 -38.40 -34.86 -40.16
CA ALA A 240 -37.11 -34.48 -40.74
C ALA A 240 -36.64 -35.43 -41.87
N ALA A 241 -37.14 -35.24 -43.09
CA ALA A 241 -36.53 -35.78 -44.32
C ALA A 241 -37.08 -35.11 -45.60
N ALA A 242 -36.17 -34.68 -46.49
CA ALA A 242 -36.41 -34.23 -47.88
C ALA A 242 -37.32 -32.98 -48.08
N SER A 243 -37.27 -32.23 -49.20
CA SER A 243 -36.47 -32.36 -50.43
C SER A 243 -36.11 -31.00 -51.06
N ARG A 244 -34.80 -30.77 -51.26
CA ARG A 244 -34.11 -30.16 -52.44
C ARG A 244 -34.67 -28.94 -53.20
N LYS A 245 -33.68 -28.11 -53.60
CA LYS A 245 -33.51 -27.32 -54.87
C LYS A 245 -33.84 -25.81 -54.89
N THR A 246 -32.84 -25.09 -55.39
CA THR A 246 -32.83 -23.75 -56.00
C THR A 246 -33.49 -23.77 -57.41
N THR A 247 -33.68 -22.69 -58.19
CA THR A 247 -32.94 -21.40 -58.32
C THR A 247 -33.75 -20.37 -59.15
N HIS A 248 -33.44 -19.05 -59.02
CA HIS A 248 -33.84 -17.93 -59.91
C HIS A 248 -35.35 -17.54 -59.95
N SER A 249 -35.80 -16.35 -60.42
CA SER A 249 -35.14 -15.27 -61.20
C SER A 249 -35.68 -13.83 -60.94
N VAL A 250 -34.82 -12.82 -61.13
CA VAL A 250 -35.02 -11.47 -61.74
C VAL A 250 -36.33 -10.67 -61.53
N ALA A 251 -36.19 -9.44 -61.01
CA ALA A 251 -37.00 -8.24 -61.37
C ALA A 251 -36.22 -6.94 -61.04
N THR A 252 -36.59 -5.78 -61.60
CA THR A 252 -35.76 -4.54 -61.59
C THR A 252 -36.52 -3.22 -61.38
N LYS A 253 -35.87 -2.25 -60.71
CA LYS A 253 -36.00 -0.75 -60.77
C LYS A 253 -37.39 -0.08 -60.71
N ASN A 254 -37.52 0.96 -59.86
CA ASN A 254 -37.73 2.36 -60.31
C ASN A 254 -37.72 3.41 -59.16
N HIS A 255 -37.62 4.70 -59.53
CA HIS A 255 -37.76 5.90 -58.66
C HIS A 255 -39.26 6.28 -58.49
N SER A 256 -39.77 7.34 -57.82
CA SER A 256 -39.26 8.65 -57.30
C SER A 256 -40.32 9.22 -56.30
N SER A 257 -40.26 10.38 -55.60
CA SER A 257 -39.27 11.44 -55.24
C SER A 257 -39.92 12.37 -54.15
N LEU A 258 -39.61 13.68 -54.09
CA LEU A 258 -40.09 14.74 -53.15
C LEU A 258 -39.73 14.53 -51.64
N GLY A 259 -38.85 15.29 -50.97
CA GLY A 259 -38.04 16.50 -51.29
C GLY A 259 -38.57 17.79 -50.63
N GLY A 260 -37.78 18.74 -50.10
CA GLY A 260 -36.31 18.87 -49.95
C GLY A 260 -35.76 18.28 -48.63
N GLU A 261 -34.77 18.86 -47.91
CA GLU A 261 -33.94 20.09 -48.08
C GLU A 261 -32.43 19.74 -47.93
N VAL A 262 -31.51 20.59 -48.41
CA VAL A 262 -30.07 20.29 -48.53
C VAL A 262 -29.19 21.07 -47.55
N ARG A 263 -28.28 20.38 -46.85
CA ARG A 263 -26.98 20.94 -46.42
C ARG A 263 -25.84 19.95 -46.69
N VAL A 264 -24.63 20.50 -46.85
CA VAL A 264 -23.50 19.85 -47.54
C VAL A 264 -22.84 18.75 -46.70
N ILE A 265 -22.61 17.59 -47.33
CA ILE A 265 -21.67 16.55 -46.89
C ILE A 265 -20.39 16.72 -47.70
N ILE A 266 -19.22 16.71 -47.05
CA ILE A 266 -17.93 16.53 -47.73
C ILE A 266 -17.50 15.08 -47.52
N ASP A 267 -17.48 14.32 -48.62
CA ASP A 267 -17.02 12.93 -48.63
C ASP A 267 -15.48 12.85 -48.61
N ARG A 268 -14.96 11.88 -47.85
CA ARG A 268 -13.65 11.26 -48.07
C ARG A 268 -13.74 9.76 -47.74
N SER A 269 -13.88 8.97 -48.80
CA SER A 269 -13.75 7.52 -48.82
C SER A 269 -12.29 7.07 -48.55
N PRO A 270 -12.00 5.77 -48.34
CA PRO A 270 -10.91 5.34 -47.47
C PRO A 270 -9.53 5.29 -48.12
N LEU A 271 -8.50 5.34 -47.28
CA LEU A 271 -7.15 4.84 -47.58
C LEU A 271 -6.80 3.70 -46.62
N GLU A 272 -6.15 2.68 -47.17
CA GLU A 272 -5.86 1.43 -46.48
C GLU A 272 -4.69 1.56 -45.49
N ALA A 273 -4.81 0.91 -44.33
CA ALA A 273 -3.68 0.65 -43.43
C ALA A 273 -3.60 -0.86 -43.18
N GLN A 274 -2.46 -1.46 -43.52
CA GLN A 274 -2.31 -2.91 -43.63
C GLN A 274 -2.43 -3.62 -42.28
N ALA A 275 -3.30 -4.63 -42.22
CA ALA A 275 -3.37 -5.55 -41.09
C ALA A 275 -2.15 -6.51 -41.14
N TRP A 276 -1.18 -6.29 -40.27
CA TRP A 276 -0.02 -7.18 -40.13
C TRP A 276 -0.47 -8.55 -39.57
N THR A 277 -0.51 -9.55 -40.43
CA THR A 277 -0.95 -10.91 -40.12
C THR A 277 0.19 -11.75 -39.52
N THR A 278 0.43 -11.60 -38.21
CA THR A 278 1.19 -12.61 -37.46
C THR A 278 0.42 -13.93 -37.39
N GLN A 279 0.60 -14.77 -38.40
CA GLN A 279 0.19 -16.16 -38.39
C GLN A 279 0.94 -16.91 -37.28
N LEU A 280 0.20 -17.52 -36.35
CA LEU A 280 0.73 -18.56 -35.48
C LEU A 280 0.63 -19.91 -36.20
N TRP A 281 1.54 -20.83 -35.85
CA TRP A 281 1.74 -22.11 -36.54
C TRP A 281 0.47 -22.98 -36.60
N PRO A 282 0.22 -23.71 -37.70
CA PRO A 282 -0.93 -24.62 -37.78
C PRO A 282 -0.79 -25.79 -36.79
N MET A 283 -1.85 -26.05 -36.03
CA MET A 283 -2.01 -27.27 -35.24
C MET A 283 -2.14 -28.50 -36.15
N PRO A 284 -1.64 -29.68 -35.74
CA PRO A 284 -1.77 -30.90 -36.54
C PRO A 284 -3.25 -31.35 -36.66
N PRO A 285 -3.65 -31.94 -37.81
CA PRO A 285 -5.03 -32.37 -38.04
C PRO A 285 -5.38 -33.59 -37.19
N GLY A 286 -6.51 -33.56 -36.47
CA GLY A 286 -6.98 -34.74 -35.74
C GLY A 286 -8.18 -34.59 -34.79
N HIS A 287 -8.52 -33.37 -34.33
CA HIS A 287 -9.59 -33.21 -33.33
C HIS A 287 -10.94 -32.78 -33.94
N PRO A 288 -12.01 -33.59 -33.85
CA PRO A 288 -13.35 -33.20 -34.29
C PRO A 288 -13.95 -32.14 -33.35
N GLY A 289 -14.64 -31.17 -33.94
CA GLY A 289 -15.01 -29.93 -33.25
C GLY A 289 -16.15 -30.05 -32.24
N SER A 290 -15.94 -29.49 -31.05
CA SER A 290 -17.02 -28.99 -30.17
C SER A 290 -17.08 -27.47 -30.30
N ARG A 291 -18.27 -26.91 -30.55
CA ARG A 291 -18.42 -25.47 -30.87
C ARG A 291 -18.18 -24.58 -29.64
N TYR A 292 -17.05 -23.90 -29.59
CA TYR A 292 -16.94 -22.63 -28.87
C TYR A 292 -17.44 -21.50 -29.77
N THR A 293 -18.72 -21.15 -29.68
CA THR A 293 -19.21 -19.85 -30.17
C THR A 293 -18.65 -18.75 -29.29
N TYR A 294 -17.45 -18.28 -29.63
CA TYR A 294 -17.02 -16.94 -29.24
C TYR A 294 -18.03 -15.95 -29.83
N HIS A 295 -18.70 -15.18 -28.97
CA HIS A 295 -19.34 -13.96 -29.43
C HIS A 295 -18.25 -12.98 -29.85
N THR A 296 -17.95 -12.94 -31.15
CA THR A 296 -17.21 -11.83 -31.78
C THR A 296 -18.11 -10.61 -31.90
N GLY A 297 -18.69 -10.19 -30.77
CA GLY A 297 -19.24 -8.86 -30.63
C GLY A 297 -18.07 -7.89 -30.64
N THR A 298 -17.99 -7.05 -31.67
CA THR A 298 -17.13 -5.88 -31.67
C THR A 298 -17.47 -5.05 -30.44
N SER A 299 -16.51 -4.83 -29.54
CA SER A 299 -16.75 -4.12 -28.26
C SER A 299 -16.93 -2.62 -28.48
N THR A 300 -18.11 -2.24 -28.95
CA THR A 300 -18.59 -0.85 -28.98
C THR A 300 -18.95 -0.32 -27.58
N MET A 301 -18.94 -1.19 -26.56
CA MET A 301 -19.24 -0.84 -25.16
C MET A 301 -18.03 -0.35 -24.35
N THR A 302 -16.83 -0.36 -24.95
CA THR A 302 -15.61 0.19 -24.34
C THR A 302 -15.17 1.43 -25.11
N GLY A 303 -15.57 2.61 -24.64
CA GLY A 303 -15.00 3.87 -25.12
C GLY A 303 -13.49 3.94 -24.84
N THR A 304 -12.76 4.71 -25.64
CA THR A 304 -11.32 4.94 -25.42
C THR A 304 -11.09 5.66 -24.10
N GLY A 305 -10.47 4.98 -23.14
CA GLY A 305 -10.11 5.57 -21.85
C GLY A 305 -9.13 6.72 -22.03
N SER A 306 -9.44 7.90 -21.48
CA SER A 306 -8.60 9.09 -21.60
C SER A 306 -7.34 8.97 -20.74
N THR A 307 -6.27 8.39 -21.28
CA THR A 307 -4.96 8.21 -20.60
C THR A 307 -4.12 9.50 -20.59
N THR A 308 -4.72 10.63 -20.23
CA THR A 308 -4.10 11.97 -20.31
C THR A 308 -3.74 12.52 -18.94
N THR A 309 -2.44 12.68 -18.69
CA THR A 309 -1.81 13.82 -17.98
C THR A 309 -0.31 13.63 -17.97
N GLU A 310 0.23 12.58 -17.32
CA GLU A 310 1.69 12.40 -17.16
C GLU A 310 2.36 11.58 -18.28
N ALA A 311 1.66 10.60 -18.87
CA ALA A 311 2.19 9.74 -19.93
C ALA A 311 2.51 10.54 -21.21
N GLY A 312 1.52 11.30 -21.71
CA GLY A 312 1.67 12.13 -22.91
C GLY A 312 2.76 13.21 -22.80
N ILE A 313 3.03 13.74 -21.60
CA ILE A 313 4.17 14.65 -21.37
C ILE A 313 5.50 13.92 -21.58
N THR A 314 5.60 12.69 -21.06
CA THR A 314 6.80 11.85 -21.22
C THR A 314 6.98 11.39 -22.66
N GLU A 315 5.90 11.22 -23.42
CA GLU A 315 5.93 10.91 -24.85
C GLU A 315 6.35 12.12 -25.70
N ALA A 316 5.76 13.30 -25.47
CA ALA A 316 6.18 14.54 -26.13
C ALA A 316 7.66 14.87 -25.86
N PHE A 317 8.10 14.78 -24.60
CA PHE A 317 9.51 14.93 -24.21
C PHE A 317 10.43 13.91 -24.89
N LYS A 318 9.97 12.67 -25.16
CA LYS A 318 10.76 11.67 -25.89
C LYS A 318 10.85 12.00 -27.39
N ALA A 319 9.77 12.52 -27.98
CA ALA A 319 9.67 12.82 -29.41
C ALA A 319 10.44 14.09 -29.83
N ASP A 320 10.59 15.06 -28.94
CA ASP A 320 11.48 16.22 -29.15
C ASP A 320 12.93 15.77 -29.46
N SER A 321 13.57 16.38 -30.44
CA SER A 321 14.96 16.11 -30.82
C SER A 321 15.99 17.06 -30.19
N PHE A 322 15.53 18.14 -29.53
CA PHE A 322 16.40 19.13 -28.89
C PHE A 322 17.23 18.51 -27.75
N ASP A 323 18.50 18.92 -27.65
CA ASP A 323 19.49 18.30 -26.76
C ASP A 323 19.28 18.69 -25.28
N LYS A 324 18.95 19.95 -25.01
CA LYS A 324 18.81 20.54 -23.66
C LYS A 324 17.37 20.61 -23.17
N LYS A 325 16.48 19.78 -23.72
CA LYS A 325 15.08 19.63 -23.29
C LYS A 325 14.98 19.15 -21.84
N ILE A 326 13.97 19.61 -21.10
CA ILE A 326 13.81 19.37 -19.66
C ILE A 326 12.47 18.66 -19.39
N ASN A 327 12.49 17.58 -18.61
CA ASN A 327 11.28 16.87 -18.18
C ASN A 327 10.99 17.15 -16.70
N LEU A 328 10.01 18.03 -16.46
CA LEU A 328 9.46 18.34 -15.14
C LEU A 328 8.08 17.67 -14.92
N GLY A 329 7.62 16.82 -15.84
CA GLY A 329 6.43 15.98 -15.66
C GLY A 329 6.70 14.67 -14.90
N VAL A 330 7.96 14.39 -14.56
CA VAL A 330 8.41 13.08 -14.05
C VAL A 330 8.00 12.82 -12.59
N GLY A 331 7.10 11.85 -12.37
CA GLY A 331 6.62 11.44 -11.05
C GLY A 331 7.58 10.59 -10.19
N ALA A 332 8.90 10.71 -10.40
CA ALA A 332 9.93 9.93 -9.72
C ALA A 332 11.26 10.70 -9.60
N TYR A 333 12.03 10.44 -8.54
CA TYR A 333 13.30 11.11 -8.25
C TYR A 333 14.36 10.82 -9.32
N ARG A 334 15.28 11.77 -9.51
CA ARG A 334 16.47 11.65 -10.36
C ARG A 334 17.69 12.17 -9.62
N ASP A 335 18.84 11.58 -9.93
CA ASP A 335 20.14 12.15 -9.56
C ASP A 335 20.38 13.50 -10.27
N ASP A 336 21.49 14.17 -9.95
CA ASP A 336 21.84 15.45 -10.56
C ASP A 336 22.31 15.35 -12.03
N LYS A 337 22.28 14.15 -12.62
CA LYS A 337 22.50 13.88 -14.06
C LYS A 337 21.20 13.52 -14.79
N GLY A 338 20.05 13.72 -14.13
CA GLY A 338 18.72 13.43 -14.63
C GLY A 338 18.42 11.94 -14.81
N LYS A 339 19.21 11.04 -14.20
CA LYS A 339 19.09 9.57 -14.34
C LYS A 339 18.26 8.97 -13.19
N PRO A 340 17.61 7.81 -13.40
CA PRO A 340 16.93 7.08 -12.34
C PRO A 340 17.94 6.66 -11.25
N TYR A 341 17.70 7.10 -10.02
CA TYR A 341 18.54 6.73 -8.87
C TYR A 341 18.02 5.44 -8.23
N VAL A 342 18.94 4.50 -7.99
CA VAL A 342 18.69 3.29 -7.19
C VAL A 342 19.65 3.34 -6.01
N LEU A 343 19.07 3.45 -4.82
CA LEU A 343 19.78 3.65 -3.55
C LEU A 343 20.84 2.56 -3.31
N PRO A 344 22.07 2.92 -2.89
CA PRO A 344 23.09 1.93 -2.51
C PRO A 344 22.64 0.99 -1.38
N SER A 345 21.83 1.44 -0.41
CA SER A 345 21.21 0.58 0.61
C SER A 345 20.31 -0.50 -0.04
N VAL A 346 19.49 -0.12 -1.02
CA VAL A 346 18.61 -1.01 -1.81
C VAL A 346 19.40 -2.02 -2.62
N LYS A 347 20.47 -1.62 -3.31
CA LYS A 347 21.35 -2.55 -4.04
C LYS A 347 21.96 -3.59 -3.10
N THR A 348 22.41 -3.16 -1.92
CA THR A 348 23.02 -4.03 -0.91
C THR A 348 21.98 -4.98 -0.29
N ALA A 349 20.78 -4.50 0.00
CA ALA A 349 19.67 -5.31 0.48
C ALA A 349 19.20 -6.34 -0.57
N GLU A 350 19.09 -5.96 -1.85
CA GLU A 350 18.75 -6.89 -2.94
C GLU A 350 19.80 -7.98 -3.09
N GLN A 351 21.09 -7.63 -3.09
CA GLN A 351 22.19 -8.60 -3.14
C GLN A 351 22.11 -9.63 -2.01
N LYS A 352 21.80 -9.20 -0.78
CA LYS A 352 21.57 -10.10 0.36
C LYS A 352 20.33 -10.99 0.15
N VAL A 353 19.20 -10.41 -0.23
CA VAL A 353 17.92 -11.12 -0.45
C VAL A 353 18.03 -12.18 -1.55
N VAL A 354 18.80 -11.91 -2.60
CA VAL A 354 19.10 -12.88 -3.67
C VAL A 354 20.09 -13.94 -3.19
N SER A 355 21.19 -13.54 -2.53
CA SER A 355 22.24 -14.47 -2.04
C SER A 355 21.74 -15.42 -0.96
N ALA A 356 20.71 -15.04 -0.19
CA ALA A 356 20.07 -15.88 0.81
C ALA A 356 19.26 -17.06 0.22
N GLY A 357 19.13 -17.17 -1.11
CA GLY A 357 18.54 -18.33 -1.78
C GLY A 357 17.05 -18.57 -1.46
N LEU A 358 16.36 -17.56 -0.94
CA LEU A 358 15.00 -17.70 -0.40
C LEU A 358 13.98 -18.14 -1.47
N ASN A 359 13.09 -19.05 -1.09
CA ASN A 359 12.02 -19.55 -1.94
C ASN A 359 11.11 -18.42 -2.50
N LYS A 360 10.35 -18.76 -3.55
CA LYS A 360 9.37 -17.86 -4.19
C LYS A 360 7.92 -18.29 -3.93
N GLU A 361 7.67 -18.90 -2.77
CA GLU A 361 6.33 -19.28 -2.33
C GLU A 361 5.45 -18.06 -2.05
N TYR A 362 4.13 -18.27 -2.03
CA TYR A 362 3.15 -17.24 -1.68
C TYR A 362 3.42 -16.65 -0.29
N ALA A 363 3.27 -15.33 -0.17
CA ALA A 363 3.19 -14.68 1.13
C ALA A 363 1.88 -15.06 1.84
N GLY A 364 1.82 -14.77 3.15
CA GLY A 364 0.52 -14.63 3.81
C GLY A 364 -0.32 -13.56 3.10
N ILE A 365 -1.65 -13.61 3.25
CA ILE A 365 -2.56 -12.64 2.60
C ILE A 365 -2.21 -11.19 2.99
N THR A 366 -1.70 -10.98 4.21
CA THR A 366 -1.23 -9.69 4.72
C THR A 366 0.24 -9.35 4.39
N GLY A 367 0.93 -10.17 3.60
CA GLY A 367 2.32 -9.98 3.18
C GLY A 367 3.38 -10.59 4.10
N VAL A 368 4.61 -10.07 3.95
CA VAL A 368 5.79 -10.48 4.74
C VAL A 368 5.71 -9.89 6.16
N PRO A 369 5.71 -10.70 7.24
CA PRO A 369 5.51 -10.20 8.61
C PRO A 369 6.56 -9.19 9.09
N ASP A 370 7.83 -9.42 8.77
CA ASP A 370 8.94 -8.55 9.23
C ASP A 370 8.95 -7.21 8.49
N PHE A 371 8.46 -7.18 7.25
CA PHE A 371 8.18 -5.94 6.51
C PHE A 371 7.02 -5.17 7.14
N THR A 372 5.88 -5.81 7.41
CA THR A 372 4.71 -5.08 7.94
C THR A 372 4.92 -4.61 9.38
N LYS A 373 5.64 -5.36 10.21
CA LYS A 373 6.11 -4.91 11.52
C LYS A 373 6.97 -3.64 11.39
N ALA A 374 8.00 -3.67 10.56
CA ALA A 374 8.91 -2.54 10.40
C ALA A 374 8.25 -1.32 9.75
N ALA A 375 7.35 -1.51 8.77
CA ALA A 375 6.56 -0.44 8.16
C ALA A 375 5.65 0.26 9.19
N ALA A 376 5.05 -0.49 10.12
CA ALA A 376 4.30 0.09 11.23
C ALA A 376 5.18 0.90 12.19
N GLN A 377 6.34 0.36 12.58
CA GLN A 377 7.28 1.07 13.48
C GLN A 377 7.81 2.36 12.85
N LEU A 378 8.08 2.37 11.54
CA LEU A 378 8.48 3.56 10.79
C LEU A 378 7.39 4.65 10.78
N ALA A 379 6.13 4.28 10.49
CA ALA A 379 5.04 5.26 10.46
C ALA A 379 4.69 5.79 11.86
N TYR A 380 4.36 4.89 12.80
CA TYR A 380 3.75 5.25 14.07
C TYR A 380 4.78 5.59 15.17
N GLY A 381 6.06 5.26 14.96
CA GLY A 381 7.10 5.29 15.98
C GLY A 381 7.18 3.96 16.74
N LYS A 382 8.40 3.52 17.07
CA LYS A 382 8.68 2.22 17.69
C LYS A 382 8.00 2.02 19.06
N ASP A 383 7.82 3.12 19.81
CA ASP A 383 7.28 3.15 21.19
C ASP A 383 5.77 3.48 21.24
N SER A 384 5.08 3.46 20.09
CA SER A 384 3.69 3.90 19.99
C SER A 384 2.69 2.87 20.54
N SER A 385 1.89 3.29 21.53
CA SER A 385 0.81 2.49 22.12
C SER A 385 -0.30 2.09 21.13
N ALA A 386 -0.30 2.64 19.92
CA ALA A 386 -1.18 2.18 18.85
C ALA A 386 -0.76 0.83 18.26
N LEU A 387 0.52 0.41 18.35
CA LEU A 387 1.01 -0.82 17.68
C LEU A 387 0.25 -2.08 18.14
N ASP A 388 -0.09 -2.19 19.43
CA ASP A 388 -0.86 -3.30 19.98
C ASP A 388 -2.26 -3.43 19.36
N ARG A 389 -2.89 -2.29 19.04
CA ARG A 389 -4.22 -2.19 18.42
C ARG A 389 -4.20 -1.88 16.91
N LEU A 390 -3.02 -1.78 16.30
CA LEU A 390 -2.84 -1.57 14.87
C LEU A 390 -3.07 -2.86 14.08
N THR A 391 -3.95 -2.82 13.08
CA THR A 391 -3.98 -3.81 11.99
C THR A 391 -3.13 -3.28 10.84
N ILE A 392 -2.29 -4.12 10.23
CA ILE A 392 -1.51 -3.75 9.05
C ILE A 392 -1.42 -4.89 8.03
N THR A 393 -1.54 -4.54 6.75
CA THR A 393 -1.31 -5.42 5.60
C THR A 393 -0.30 -4.77 4.67
N GLN A 394 0.61 -5.55 4.10
CA GLN A 394 1.33 -5.13 2.90
C GLN A 394 0.33 -4.87 1.76
N SER A 395 0.66 -3.94 0.87
CA SER A 395 -0.17 -3.56 -0.27
C SER A 395 0.65 -3.47 -1.56
N ILE A 396 -0.05 -3.32 -2.70
CA ILE A 396 0.55 -2.97 -3.99
C ILE A 396 0.86 -1.46 -4.02
N SER A 397 1.83 -1.04 -3.20
CA SER A 397 2.24 0.35 -2.98
C SER A 397 1.12 1.23 -2.38
N GLY A 398 1.34 2.55 -2.30
CA GLY A 398 0.35 3.50 -1.80
C GLY A 398 -0.99 3.39 -2.55
N THR A 399 -0.97 3.24 -3.88
CA THR A 399 -2.17 3.02 -4.70
C THR A 399 -2.97 1.78 -4.27
N GLY A 400 -2.28 0.66 -4.01
CA GLY A 400 -2.91 -0.54 -3.48
C GLY A 400 -3.43 -0.36 -2.06
N ALA A 401 -2.75 0.42 -1.22
CA ALA A 401 -3.19 0.71 0.13
C ALA A 401 -4.47 1.57 0.15
N LEU A 402 -4.49 2.65 -0.65
CA LEU A 402 -5.66 3.48 -0.89
C LEU A 402 -6.84 2.64 -1.38
N ARG A 403 -6.63 1.69 -2.30
CA ARG A 403 -7.70 0.81 -2.79
C ARG A 403 -8.22 -0.16 -1.73
N ILE A 404 -7.36 -0.71 -0.86
CA ILE A 404 -7.79 -1.56 0.27
C ILE A 404 -8.60 -0.74 1.27
N GLY A 405 -8.12 0.44 1.65
CA GLY A 405 -8.82 1.34 2.56
C GLY A 405 -10.17 1.82 2.02
N ALA A 406 -10.23 2.18 0.74
CA ALA A 406 -11.47 2.55 0.05
C ALA A 406 -12.51 1.42 0.09
N ALA A 407 -12.11 0.19 -0.26
CA ALA A 407 -12.99 -0.98 -0.22
C ALA A 407 -13.36 -1.42 1.21
N PHE A 408 -12.52 -1.14 2.20
CA PHE A 408 -12.84 -1.35 3.62
C PHE A 408 -13.89 -0.34 4.12
N LEU A 409 -13.71 0.95 3.78
CA LEU A 409 -14.63 2.02 4.16
C LEU A 409 -15.99 1.90 3.45
N GLU A 410 -16.00 1.56 2.15
CA GLU A 410 -17.24 1.25 1.43
C GLU A 410 -18.01 0.12 2.11
N ARG A 411 -17.35 -0.96 2.50
CA ARG A 411 -18.02 -2.13 3.07
C ARG A 411 -18.41 -1.98 4.54
N PHE A 412 -17.60 -1.31 5.35
CA PHE A 412 -17.70 -1.40 6.82
C PHE A 412 -17.88 -0.08 7.56
N TYR A 413 -17.65 1.09 6.94
CA TYR A 413 -17.86 2.36 7.62
C TYR A 413 -19.35 2.57 7.95
N PRO A 414 -19.74 2.95 9.19
CA PRO A 414 -21.15 3.06 9.56
C PRO A 414 -21.83 4.36 9.09
N GLY A 415 -21.06 5.42 8.83
CA GLY A 415 -21.56 6.71 8.35
C GLY A 415 -21.79 6.76 6.84
N ASP A 416 -22.08 7.96 6.31
CA ASP A 416 -22.20 8.16 4.87
C ASP A 416 -20.90 7.80 4.14
N LYS A 417 -21.05 7.25 2.93
CA LYS A 417 -19.94 6.78 2.08
C LYS A 417 -19.26 7.93 1.32
N THR A 418 -19.18 9.11 1.93
CA THR A 418 -18.52 10.29 1.37
C THR A 418 -17.12 10.45 1.94
N ILE A 419 -16.14 10.52 1.06
CA ILE A 419 -14.76 10.92 1.38
C ILE A 419 -14.48 12.31 0.82
N TYR A 420 -13.95 13.18 1.66
CA TYR A 420 -13.51 14.52 1.32
C TYR A 420 -12.00 14.50 1.01
N ILE A 421 -11.60 14.99 -0.18
CA ILE A 421 -10.20 15.10 -0.62
C ILE A 421 -9.81 16.58 -0.84
N PRO A 422 -8.54 16.98 -0.70
CA PRO A 422 -8.16 18.38 -0.83
C PRO A 422 -8.36 18.94 -2.25
N THR A 423 -8.34 20.27 -2.36
CA THR A 423 -8.48 20.99 -3.63
C THR A 423 -7.21 21.77 -3.97
N PRO A 424 -6.40 21.32 -4.95
CA PRO A 424 -6.46 20.04 -5.65
C PRO A 424 -5.94 18.87 -4.78
N SER A 425 -5.94 17.66 -5.33
CA SER A 425 -5.30 16.46 -4.75
C SER A 425 -4.71 15.61 -5.87
N TRP A 426 -3.95 14.55 -5.54
CA TRP A 426 -3.39 13.64 -6.53
C TRP A 426 -4.50 13.08 -7.42
N ALA A 427 -4.38 13.27 -8.74
CA ALA A 427 -5.45 13.05 -9.71
C ALA A 427 -6.13 11.66 -9.60
N ASN A 428 -5.36 10.63 -9.24
CA ASN A 428 -5.85 9.26 -9.13
C ASN A 428 -6.69 8.98 -7.86
N HIS A 429 -6.70 9.87 -6.85
CA HIS A 429 -7.56 9.70 -5.67
C HIS A 429 -9.03 9.61 -6.06
N LYS A 430 -9.51 10.53 -6.90
CA LYS A 430 -10.91 10.55 -7.34
C LYS A 430 -11.31 9.24 -8.05
N ALA A 431 -10.42 8.67 -8.86
CA ALA A 431 -10.63 7.38 -9.51
C ALA A 431 -10.66 6.23 -8.49
N VAL A 432 -9.62 6.10 -7.64
CA VAL A 432 -9.51 4.99 -6.66
C VAL A 432 -10.71 4.90 -5.72
N PHE A 433 -11.24 6.04 -5.26
CA PHE A 433 -12.38 6.09 -4.35
C PHE A 433 -13.73 5.88 -5.06
N ASN A 434 -13.97 6.52 -6.22
CA ASN A 434 -15.18 6.29 -7.01
C ASN A 434 -15.28 4.82 -7.46
N ASP A 435 -14.21 4.25 -8.02
CA ASP A 435 -14.16 2.87 -8.50
C ASP A 435 -14.26 1.83 -7.36
N ALA A 436 -14.15 2.27 -6.11
CA ALA A 436 -14.35 1.46 -4.91
C ALA A 436 -15.76 1.63 -4.30
N GLY A 437 -16.61 2.52 -4.84
CA GLY A 437 -17.98 2.76 -4.39
C GLY A 437 -18.16 3.92 -3.40
N LEU A 438 -17.11 4.69 -3.10
CA LEU A 438 -17.23 5.90 -2.28
C LEU A 438 -17.61 7.12 -3.14
N LYS A 439 -18.41 8.03 -2.57
CA LYS A 439 -18.70 9.35 -3.12
C LYS A 439 -17.50 10.26 -2.82
N VAL A 440 -16.90 10.87 -3.83
CA VAL A 440 -15.81 11.84 -3.63
C VAL A 440 -16.36 13.27 -3.59
N LYS A 441 -16.19 13.93 -2.44
CA LYS A 441 -16.31 15.39 -2.29
C LYS A 441 -14.93 16.02 -2.16
N GLN A 442 -14.90 17.34 -2.15
CA GLN A 442 -13.69 18.12 -2.00
C GLN A 442 -13.79 19.08 -0.81
N TYR A 443 -12.64 19.48 -0.27
CA TYR A 443 -12.51 20.55 0.73
C TYR A 443 -11.40 21.54 0.32
N SER A 444 -11.44 22.76 0.84
CA SER A 444 -10.46 23.81 0.55
C SER A 444 -9.06 23.45 1.03
N TYR A 445 -8.04 23.82 0.24
CA TYR A 445 -6.65 23.46 0.56
C TYR A 445 -5.62 24.43 -0.04
N TYR A 446 -5.69 24.70 -1.34
CA TYR A 446 -4.72 25.54 -2.04
C TYR A 446 -5.37 26.81 -2.57
N ASP A 447 -4.93 27.97 -2.07
CA ASP A 447 -5.33 29.26 -2.63
C ASP A 447 -4.40 29.66 -3.78
N LYS A 448 -5.02 29.97 -4.93
CA LYS A 448 -4.33 30.42 -6.14
C LYS A 448 -3.78 31.85 -6.04
N LYS A 449 -4.24 32.67 -5.09
CA LYS A 449 -3.78 34.07 -4.93
C LYS A 449 -2.48 34.14 -4.15
N THR A 450 -2.40 33.41 -3.04
CA THR A 450 -1.21 33.30 -2.18
C THR A 450 -0.24 32.19 -2.61
N ILE A 451 -0.66 31.26 -3.47
CA ILE A 451 0.12 30.05 -3.85
C ILE A 451 0.46 29.20 -2.60
N GLY A 452 -0.38 29.31 -1.57
CA GLY A 452 -0.20 28.72 -0.24
C GLY A 452 -1.44 27.96 0.24
N LEU A 453 -1.55 27.80 1.56
CA LEU A 453 -2.59 27.01 2.20
C LEU A 453 -3.83 27.86 2.49
N ASP A 454 -4.98 27.47 1.94
CA ASP A 454 -6.29 27.98 2.35
C ASP A 454 -6.72 27.33 3.67
N PHE A 455 -6.08 27.76 4.76
CA PHE A 455 -6.26 27.17 6.09
C PHE A 455 -7.63 27.50 6.69
N ASP A 456 -8.10 28.73 6.52
CA ASP A 456 -9.42 29.16 7.01
C ASP A 456 -10.54 28.44 6.26
N GLY A 457 -10.43 28.31 4.93
CA GLY A 457 -11.34 27.51 4.11
C GLY A 457 -11.31 26.03 4.50
N MET A 458 -10.12 25.46 4.74
CA MET A 458 -9.98 24.08 5.20
C MET A 458 -10.67 23.83 6.55
N LEU A 459 -10.41 24.68 7.55
CA LEU A 459 -11.05 24.55 8.86
C LEU A 459 -12.56 24.81 8.78
N SER A 460 -13.02 25.73 7.92
CA SER A 460 -14.43 25.96 7.65
C SER A 460 -15.12 24.71 7.10
N ASP A 461 -14.55 24.09 6.05
CA ASP A 461 -15.10 22.89 5.42
C ASP A 461 -15.10 21.67 6.38
N ILE A 462 -14.05 21.49 7.17
CA ILE A 462 -14.00 20.44 8.21
C ILE A 462 -15.07 20.67 9.28
N LYS A 463 -15.29 21.93 9.70
CA LYS A 463 -16.31 22.28 10.72
C LYS A 463 -17.73 22.20 10.15
N ALA A 464 -17.93 22.39 8.85
CA ALA A 464 -19.23 22.37 8.17
C ALA A 464 -19.63 21.00 7.59
N ALA A 465 -18.70 20.05 7.44
CA ALA A 465 -19.00 18.72 6.95
C ALA A 465 -19.88 17.92 7.94
N PRO A 466 -20.76 17.01 7.46
CA PRO A 466 -21.61 16.21 8.33
C PRO A 466 -20.79 15.41 9.35
N LYS A 467 -21.22 15.40 10.62
CA LYS A 467 -20.57 14.63 11.70
C LYS A 467 -20.34 13.18 11.27
N GLY A 468 -19.14 12.65 11.52
CA GLY A 468 -18.75 11.33 11.02
C GLY A 468 -18.43 11.25 9.52
N SER A 469 -18.00 12.35 8.88
CA SER A 469 -17.45 12.31 7.51
C SER A 469 -16.04 11.72 7.47
N ILE A 470 -15.65 11.15 6.32
CA ILE A 470 -14.29 10.65 6.08
C ILE A 470 -13.48 11.76 5.40
N PHE A 471 -12.29 12.06 5.92
CA PHE A 471 -11.36 13.03 5.33
C PHE A 471 -10.05 12.35 4.93
N LEU A 472 -9.58 12.64 3.71
CA LEU A 472 -8.28 12.21 3.20
C LEU A 472 -7.25 13.32 3.36
N PHE A 473 -6.26 13.09 4.21
CA PHE A 473 -5.12 13.98 4.43
C PHE A 473 -3.87 13.44 3.75
N HIS A 474 -3.03 14.31 3.19
CA HIS A 474 -1.64 13.96 2.85
C HIS A 474 -0.81 14.21 4.10
N ALA A 475 0.00 13.24 4.53
CA ALA A 475 0.77 13.37 5.77
C ALA A 475 1.91 14.40 5.65
N CYS A 476 2.50 14.53 4.45
CA CYS A 476 3.56 15.46 4.09
C CYS A 476 3.76 15.46 2.56
N ALA A 477 4.42 16.49 2.03
CA ALA A 477 4.69 16.74 0.62
C ALA A 477 3.45 16.59 -0.28
N HIS A 478 2.41 17.39 0.00
CA HIS A 478 1.12 17.33 -0.67
C HIS A 478 1.23 17.25 -2.20
N ASN A 479 0.72 16.17 -2.76
CA ASN A 479 0.69 15.97 -4.20
C ASN A 479 -0.66 16.50 -4.74
N PRO A 480 -0.70 17.60 -5.52
CA PRO A 480 0.38 18.04 -6.40
C PRO A 480 1.10 19.36 -6.05
N THR A 481 0.70 20.09 -5.01
CA THR A 481 1.13 21.50 -4.81
C THR A 481 2.45 21.69 -4.07
N GLY A 482 2.87 20.72 -3.27
CA GLY A 482 3.97 20.85 -2.30
C GLY A 482 3.65 21.74 -1.09
N VAL A 483 2.44 22.30 -0.99
CA VAL A 483 2.03 23.10 0.19
C VAL A 483 1.56 22.14 1.28
N ASP A 484 2.19 22.17 2.46
CA ASP A 484 1.79 21.39 3.64
C ASP A 484 1.35 22.33 4.79
N PRO A 485 0.45 21.91 5.70
CA PRO A 485 0.19 22.62 6.96
C PRO A 485 1.37 22.55 7.94
N THR A 486 1.53 23.59 8.75
CA THR A 486 2.50 23.60 9.86
C THR A 486 2.10 22.63 10.99
N GLU A 487 3.02 22.35 11.92
CA GLU A 487 2.71 21.53 13.10
C GLU A 487 1.57 22.14 13.94
N GLU A 488 1.50 23.47 14.03
CA GLU A 488 0.43 24.24 14.68
C GLU A 488 -0.91 24.02 13.99
N GLN A 489 -0.93 24.19 12.66
CA GLN A 489 -2.12 23.98 11.85
C GLN A 489 -2.61 22.53 11.94
N TRP A 490 -1.71 21.54 11.98
CA TRP A 490 -2.08 20.14 12.20
C TRP A 490 -2.70 19.87 13.58
N LYS A 491 -2.36 20.67 14.62
CA LYS A 491 -2.99 20.57 15.95
C LYS A 491 -4.46 21.00 15.86
N GLU A 492 -4.73 22.15 15.25
CA GLU A 492 -6.09 22.66 15.01
C GLU A 492 -6.93 21.76 14.09
N ILE A 493 -6.34 21.22 13.02
CA ILE A 493 -7.02 20.28 12.11
C ILE A 493 -7.41 19.00 12.88
N SER A 494 -6.51 18.46 13.72
CA SER A 494 -6.82 17.33 14.60
C SER A 494 -7.98 17.64 15.56
N GLU A 495 -8.02 18.83 16.14
CA GLU A 495 -9.09 19.26 17.04
C GLU A 495 -10.43 19.40 16.32
N ALA A 496 -10.45 20.01 15.13
CA ALA A 496 -11.65 20.14 14.32
C ALA A 496 -12.21 18.78 13.86
N VAL A 497 -11.34 17.88 13.39
CA VAL A 497 -11.69 16.48 13.05
C VAL A 497 -12.26 15.75 14.27
N LYS A 498 -11.66 15.93 15.46
CA LYS A 498 -12.10 15.26 16.69
C LYS A 498 -13.44 15.81 17.20
N ALA A 499 -13.66 17.13 17.12
CA ALA A 499 -14.91 17.78 17.51
C ALA A 499 -16.10 17.29 16.64
N GLN A 500 -15.88 17.09 15.35
CA GLN A 500 -16.89 16.56 14.42
C GLN A 500 -16.85 15.03 14.26
N ASP A 501 -16.12 14.31 15.12
CA ASP A 501 -16.07 12.83 15.15
C ASP A 501 -15.74 12.23 13.76
N HIS A 502 -14.89 12.94 13.01
CA HIS A 502 -14.53 12.64 11.63
C HIS A 502 -13.45 11.54 11.55
N TYR A 503 -13.52 10.74 10.49
CA TYR A 503 -12.59 9.62 10.29
C TYR A 503 -11.45 10.02 9.36
N ALA A 504 -10.24 10.12 9.90
CA ALA A 504 -9.04 10.51 9.15
C ALA A 504 -8.39 9.31 8.42
N PHE A 505 -8.24 9.45 7.11
CA PHE A 505 -7.44 8.58 6.24
C PHE A 505 -6.20 9.38 5.81
N PHE A 506 -5.00 8.93 6.17
CA PHE A 506 -3.76 9.54 5.69
C PHE A 506 -3.20 8.80 4.46
N ASP A 507 -2.75 9.53 3.43
CA ASP A 507 -1.78 9.06 2.44
C ASP A 507 -0.38 9.59 2.81
N MET A 508 0.58 8.69 2.94
CA MET A 508 1.96 8.98 3.34
C MET A 508 2.93 8.33 2.34
N ALA A 509 3.05 8.98 1.18
CA ALA A 509 3.86 8.50 0.06
C ALA A 509 5.30 9.05 0.02
N TYR A 510 5.67 9.93 0.94
CA TYR A 510 6.91 10.72 0.92
C TYR A 510 7.68 10.75 2.26
N GLN A 511 7.37 9.87 3.22
CA GLN A 511 8.01 9.89 4.55
C GLN A 511 9.55 9.81 4.47
N GLY A 512 10.23 10.83 5.00
CA GLY A 512 11.67 11.06 4.94
C GLY A 512 12.11 11.88 3.73
N PHE A 513 11.39 11.79 2.60
CA PHE A 513 11.68 12.51 1.36
C PHE A 513 11.16 13.95 1.37
N ALA A 514 10.28 14.32 2.29
CA ALA A 514 9.70 15.68 2.35
C ALA A 514 10.67 16.66 3.03
N SER A 515 11.23 16.30 4.19
CA SER A 515 12.17 17.15 4.95
C SER A 515 13.57 16.56 5.19
N GLY A 516 13.84 15.35 4.71
CA GLY A 516 15.06 14.61 5.05
C GLY A 516 15.00 13.92 6.43
N ASN A 517 13.85 13.95 7.11
CA ASN A 517 13.65 13.36 8.43
C ASN A 517 12.33 12.55 8.48
N THR A 518 12.43 11.25 8.72
CA THR A 518 11.29 10.32 8.71
C THR A 518 10.31 10.53 9.87
N ASP A 519 10.75 11.10 10.99
CA ASP A 519 9.90 11.35 12.16
C ASP A 519 9.10 12.64 12.01
N LYS A 520 9.75 13.72 11.52
CA LYS A 520 9.07 14.98 11.17
C LYS A 520 8.03 14.77 10.07
N ASP A 521 8.39 14.02 9.02
CA ASP A 521 7.50 13.69 7.91
C ASP A 521 6.32 12.78 8.31
N ALA A 522 6.31 12.25 9.54
CA ALA A 522 5.21 11.49 10.13
C ALA A 522 4.47 12.24 11.26
N PHE A 523 4.78 13.52 11.50
CA PHE A 523 4.22 14.31 12.60
C PHE A 523 2.69 14.23 12.66
N ALA A 524 1.99 14.56 11.57
CA ALA A 524 0.53 14.60 11.53
C ALA A 524 -0.10 13.24 11.88
N VAL A 525 0.42 12.15 11.31
CA VAL A 525 -0.01 10.77 11.56
C VAL A 525 0.15 10.40 13.05
N ARG A 526 1.31 10.73 13.64
CA ARG A 526 1.63 10.41 15.03
C ARG A 526 0.85 11.29 16.01
N TYR A 527 0.69 12.58 15.72
CA TYR A 527 -0.07 13.53 16.55
C TYR A 527 -1.56 13.16 16.60
N PHE A 528 -2.18 12.80 15.46
CA PHE A 528 -3.56 12.31 15.46
C PHE A 528 -3.72 11.07 16.35
N VAL A 529 -2.81 10.10 16.23
CA VAL A 529 -2.83 8.90 17.09
C VAL A 529 -2.62 9.23 18.57
N GLN A 530 -1.74 10.18 18.89
CA GLN A 530 -1.52 10.68 20.26
C GLN A 530 -2.77 11.37 20.81
N GLN A 531 -3.50 12.13 19.99
CA GLN A 531 -4.78 12.75 20.34
C GLN A 531 -5.96 11.76 20.40
N GLY A 532 -5.70 10.46 20.22
CA GLY A 532 -6.69 9.39 20.37
C GLY A 532 -7.51 9.10 19.11
N HIS A 533 -7.16 9.66 17.95
CA HIS A 533 -7.84 9.34 16.69
C HIS A 533 -7.58 7.88 16.28
N ASN A 534 -8.63 7.19 15.85
CA ASN A 534 -8.55 5.88 15.23
C ASN A 534 -8.45 6.03 13.70
N ILE A 535 -7.24 6.30 13.21
CA ILE A 535 -7.00 6.59 11.79
C ILE A 535 -6.85 5.33 10.93
N CYS A 536 -6.97 5.48 9.62
CA CYS A 536 -6.33 4.57 8.66
C CYS A 536 -5.24 5.28 7.84
N LEU A 537 -4.30 4.50 7.30
CA LEU A 537 -3.07 5.00 6.70
C LEU A 537 -2.69 4.18 5.46
N ALA A 538 -2.34 4.86 4.37
CA ALA A 538 -1.66 4.31 3.22
C ALA A 538 -0.18 4.72 3.23
N GLN A 539 0.73 3.75 3.18
CA GLN A 539 2.18 3.95 3.08
C GLN A 539 2.69 3.53 1.70
N SER A 540 3.66 4.26 1.17
CA SER A 540 4.33 3.93 -0.08
C SER A 540 5.86 4.02 0.04
N PHE A 541 6.55 2.93 -0.26
CA PHE A 541 8.02 2.89 -0.29
C PHE A 541 8.60 3.24 -1.67
N ALA A 542 7.74 3.64 -2.61
CA ALA A 542 8.12 3.94 -3.98
C ALA A 542 9.10 5.12 -4.11
N LYS A 543 9.01 6.14 -3.24
CA LYS A 543 9.88 7.32 -3.29
C LYS A 543 11.07 7.21 -2.33
N ASN A 544 10.82 7.05 -1.03
CA ASN A 544 11.88 7.04 -0.02
C ASN A 544 12.85 5.85 -0.13
N MET A 545 12.47 4.72 -0.75
CA MET A 545 13.41 3.65 -1.12
C MET A 545 13.65 3.56 -2.64
N GLY A 546 13.10 4.45 -3.46
CA GLY A 546 13.15 4.34 -4.92
C GLY A 546 12.50 3.06 -5.50
N LEU A 547 11.72 2.32 -4.71
CA LEU A 547 11.12 1.02 -5.07
C LEU A 547 9.86 1.20 -5.95
N TYR A 548 9.95 2.06 -6.97
CA TYR A 548 8.85 2.45 -7.85
C TYR A 548 8.19 1.24 -8.54
N GLY A 549 9.00 0.41 -9.20
CA GLY A 549 8.56 -0.75 -9.97
C GLY A 549 8.12 -1.94 -9.11
N GLU A 550 8.78 -2.15 -7.97
CA GLU A 550 8.52 -3.24 -7.02
C GLU A 550 7.16 -3.16 -6.30
N ARG A 551 6.48 -2.01 -6.40
CA ARG A 551 5.15 -1.75 -5.83
C ARG A 551 5.05 -2.03 -4.32
N VAL A 552 6.06 -1.61 -3.56
CA VAL A 552 6.10 -1.80 -2.10
C VAL A 552 5.28 -0.73 -1.37
N GLY A 553 4.47 -1.14 -0.40
CA GLY A 553 3.60 -0.30 0.42
C GLY A 553 2.88 -1.09 1.51
N ALA A 554 2.15 -0.39 2.36
CA ALA A 554 1.29 -0.99 3.38
C ALA A 554 0.00 -0.18 3.57
N PHE A 555 -1.05 -0.86 4.03
CA PHE A 555 -2.28 -0.26 4.54
C PHE A 555 -2.48 -0.65 5.99
N SER A 556 -2.79 0.30 6.86
CA SER A 556 -3.03 0.05 8.28
C SER A 556 -4.25 0.79 8.83
N ILE A 557 -4.84 0.22 9.88
CA ILE A 557 -5.96 0.79 10.65
C ILE A 557 -5.63 0.71 12.13
N VAL A 558 -5.73 1.83 12.83
CA VAL A 558 -5.66 1.92 14.29
C VAL A 558 -7.03 1.56 14.86
N ALA A 559 -7.17 0.36 15.44
CA ALA A 559 -8.42 -0.11 16.03
C ALA A 559 -8.63 0.48 17.44
N ALA A 560 -9.87 0.52 17.92
CA ALA A 560 -10.19 0.93 19.29
C ALA A 560 -9.62 -0.05 20.34
N SER A 561 -9.46 -1.33 19.99
CA SER A 561 -8.86 -2.33 20.89
C SER A 561 -8.14 -3.47 20.17
N ALA A 562 -7.30 -4.21 20.90
CA ALA A 562 -6.64 -5.43 20.42
C ALA A 562 -7.63 -6.59 20.11
N GLU A 563 -8.89 -6.50 20.55
CA GLU A 563 -9.95 -7.43 20.15
C GLU A 563 -10.54 -7.03 18.79
N GLU A 564 -10.81 -5.73 18.59
CA GLU A 564 -11.31 -5.21 17.33
C GLU A 564 -10.29 -5.38 16.20
N LYS A 565 -8.99 -5.17 16.47
CA LYS A 565 -7.88 -5.52 15.58
C LYS A 565 -8.03 -6.90 14.94
N LYS A 566 -8.44 -7.92 15.71
CA LYS A 566 -8.63 -9.29 15.21
C LYS A 566 -9.82 -9.39 14.22
N ARG A 567 -10.88 -8.62 14.44
CA ARG A 567 -12.01 -8.51 13.49
C ARG A 567 -11.57 -7.80 12.22
N ILE A 568 -10.92 -6.64 12.33
CA ILE A 568 -10.46 -5.82 11.20
C ILE A 568 -9.48 -6.61 10.32
N ASP A 569 -8.49 -7.26 10.93
CA ASP A 569 -7.54 -8.16 10.25
C ASP A 569 -8.25 -9.26 9.44
N SER A 570 -9.25 -9.91 10.02
CA SER A 570 -10.03 -10.95 9.32
C SER A 570 -10.74 -10.41 8.09
N GLN A 571 -11.30 -9.19 8.15
CA GLN A 571 -12.02 -8.58 7.04
C GLN A 571 -11.09 -8.01 5.97
N ILE A 572 -9.93 -7.45 6.35
CA ILE A 572 -8.89 -7.05 5.40
C ILE A 572 -8.38 -8.28 4.63
N LYS A 573 -8.17 -9.43 5.28
CA LYS A 573 -7.81 -10.68 4.60
C LYS A 573 -8.90 -11.16 3.62
N ILE A 574 -10.18 -10.99 3.97
CA ILE A 574 -11.33 -11.30 3.08
C ILE A 574 -11.43 -10.32 1.90
N LEU A 575 -11.01 -9.05 2.06
CA LEU A 575 -10.98 -8.05 1.00
C LEU A 575 -9.76 -8.20 0.06
N VAL A 576 -8.57 -8.44 0.59
CA VAL A 576 -7.32 -8.56 -0.19
C VAL A 576 -7.33 -9.81 -1.08
N ARG A 577 -7.86 -10.93 -0.57
CA ARG A 577 -7.85 -12.22 -1.28
C ARG A 577 -8.51 -12.18 -2.67
N PRO A 578 -9.71 -11.60 -2.88
CA PRO A 578 -10.29 -11.45 -4.22
C PRO A 578 -9.70 -10.30 -5.05
N LEU A 579 -8.94 -9.37 -4.47
CA LEU A 579 -8.25 -8.32 -5.23
C LEU A 579 -6.99 -8.85 -5.93
N TYR A 580 -6.13 -9.58 -5.21
CA TYR A 580 -4.87 -10.11 -5.77
C TYR A 580 -4.29 -11.33 -5.00
N SER A 581 -5.10 -12.04 -4.19
CA SER A 581 -4.71 -13.19 -3.36
C SER A 581 -3.73 -12.89 -2.22
N ASN A 582 -2.50 -12.49 -2.53
CA ASN A 582 -1.42 -12.12 -1.61
C ASN A 582 -0.38 -11.23 -2.34
N PRO A 583 0.33 -10.32 -1.65
CA PRO A 583 1.18 -9.30 -2.28
C PRO A 583 2.59 -9.80 -2.66
N PRO A 584 3.30 -9.11 -3.58
CA PRO A 584 4.60 -9.54 -4.10
C PRO A 584 5.72 -9.49 -3.05
N ILE A 585 6.62 -10.46 -3.08
CA ILE A 585 7.60 -10.70 -2.00
C ILE A 585 8.96 -10.00 -2.16
N HIS A 586 9.36 -9.63 -3.38
CA HIS A 586 10.76 -9.23 -3.66
C HIS A 586 11.12 -7.88 -3.02
N GLY A 587 10.55 -6.78 -3.49
CA GLY A 587 10.73 -5.47 -2.86
C GLY A 587 10.32 -5.40 -1.38
N ALA A 588 9.38 -6.24 -0.93
CA ALA A 588 9.03 -6.33 0.49
C ALA A 588 10.16 -6.96 1.34
N ARG A 589 10.86 -7.98 0.83
CA ARG A 589 12.09 -8.51 1.45
C ARG A 589 13.22 -7.49 1.42
N ILE A 590 13.39 -6.73 0.34
CA ILE A 590 14.38 -5.63 0.24
C ILE A 590 14.10 -4.56 1.32
N ALA A 591 12.88 -4.04 1.39
CA ALA A 591 12.49 -3.07 2.41
C ALA A 591 12.60 -3.65 3.83
N SER A 592 12.29 -4.93 4.03
CA SER A 592 12.47 -5.61 5.32
C SER A 592 13.93 -5.72 5.75
N GLU A 593 14.84 -6.05 4.82
CA GLU A 593 16.29 -6.10 5.09
C GLU A 593 16.84 -4.70 5.42
N ILE A 594 16.39 -3.64 4.74
CA ILE A 594 16.78 -2.26 5.08
C ILE A 594 16.28 -1.88 6.49
N LEU A 595 14.98 -2.04 6.76
CA LEU A 595 14.38 -1.53 7.99
C LEU A 595 14.71 -2.35 9.26
N ASN A 596 15.12 -3.62 9.12
CA ASN A 596 15.48 -4.48 10.26
C ASN A 596 17.01 -4.65 10.42
N ASN A 597 17.84 -4.14 9.51
CA ASN A 597 19.30 -4.19 9.61
C ASN A 597 19.85 -2.79 9.96
N PRO A 598 20.34 -2.54 11.20
CA PRO A 598 20.72 -1.20 11.64
C PRO A 598 21.71 -0.48 10.71
N ALA A 599 22.70 -1.20 10.15
CA ALA A 599 23.68 -0.59 9.24
C ALA A 599 23.05 -0.12 7.92
N LEU A 600 22.09 -0.88 7.37
CA LEU A 600 21.35 -0.46 6.17
C LEU A 600 20.28 0.57 6.47
N TYR A 601 19.73 0.58 7.69
CA TYR A 601 18.75 1.58 8.13
C TYR A 601 19.39 2.97 8.24
N GLU A 602 20.51 3.10 8.94
CA GLU A 602 21.24 4.38 9.04
C GLU A 602 21.75 4.85 7.66
N GLN A 603 22.25 3.93 6.83
CA GLN A 603 22.62 4.22 5.45
C GLN A 603 21.42 4.73 4.63
N TRP A 604 20.27 4.08 4.76
CA TRP A 604 19.04 4.49 4.07
C TRP A 604 18.53 5.85 4.54
N LEU A 605 18.59 6.15 5.85
CA LEU A 605 18.25 7.48 6.38
C LEU A 605 19.16 8.57 5.79
N ALA A 606 20.47 8.31 5.69
CA ALA A 606 21.42 9.24 5.06
C ALA A 606 21.13 9.44 3.56
N GLU A 607 20.88 8.37 2.81
CA GLU A 607 20.51 8.42 1.38
C GLU A 607 19.17 9.14 1.15
N VAL A 608 18.20 8.97 2.05
CA VAL A 608 16.91 9.69 2.02
C VAL A 608 17.11 11.19 2.30
N LYS A 609 17.97 11.54 3.26
CA LYS A 609 18.32 12.92 3.52
C LYS A 609 19.03 13.56 2.32
N GLU A 610 19.98 12.88 1.70
CA GLU A 610 20.66 13.34 0.47
C GLU A 610 19.66 13.65 -0.66
N MET A 611 18.68 12.76 -0.88
CA MET A 611 17.62 13.00 -1.86
C MET A 611 16.79 14.25 -1.54
N ALA A 612 16.42 14.47 -0.28
CA ALA A 612 15.66 15.64 0.16
C ALA A 612 16.49 16.93 0.09
N ASP A 613 17.74 16.91 0.56
CA ASP A 613 18.69 18.02 0.49
C ASP A 613 18.91 18.48 -0.96
N ARG A 614 19.01 17.55 -1.92
CA ARG A 614 19.12 17.90 -3.35
C ARG A 614 17.87 18.62 -3.85
N ILE A 615 16.67 18.16 -3.48
CA ILE A 615 15.39 18.77 -3.86
C ILE A 615 15.25 20.19 -3.27
N ILE A 616 15.62 20.38 -2.00
CA ILE A 616 15.66 21.69 -1.34
C ILE A 616 16.68 22.62 -2.04
N THR A 617 17.86 22.10 -2.39
CA THR A 617 18.88 22.84 -3.13
C THR A 617 18.39 23.28 -4.52
N MET A 618 17.70 22.40 -5.26
CA MET A 618 17.13 22.75 -6.57
C MET A 618 16.03 23.82 -6.48
N ARG A 619 15.22 23.83 -5.41
CA ARG A 619 14.24 24.90 -5.13
C ARG A 619 14.93 26.24 -4.91
N ALA A 620 15.94 26.25 -4.05
CA ALA A 620 16.72 27.46 -3.75
C ALA A 620 17.43 28.00 -5.00
N LEU A 621 18.10 27.14 -5.78
CA LEU A 621 18.78 27.53 -7.02
C LEU A 621 17.80 28.02 -8.10
N LEU A 622 16.62 27.43 -8.25
CA LEU A 622 15.64 27.93 -9.22
C LEU A 622 15.17 29.35 -8.86
N LYS A 623 14.86 29.59 -7.58
CA LYS A 623 14.49 30.92 -7.08
C LYS A 623 15.62 31.93 -7.29
N ASP A 624 16.83 31.61 -6.83
CA ASP A 624 18.02 32.47 -6.90
C ASP A 624 18.37 32.85 -8.35
N ASN A 625 18.26 31.94 -9.31
CA ASN A 625 18.47 32.26 -10.73
C ASN A 625 17.36 33.16 -11.32
N LEU A 626 16.09 32.99 -10.91
CA LEU A 626 15.00 33.88 -11.32
C LEU A 626 15.17 35.30 -10.76
N GLU A 627 15.59 35.41 -9.49
CA GLU A 627 15.90 36.70 -8.86
C GLU A 627 17.12 37.38 -9.52
N LYS A 628 18.16 36.62 -9.89
CA LYS A 628 19.35 37.11 -10.62
C LYS A 628 19.07 37.56 -12.05
N LEU A 629 18.11 36.94 -12.74
CA LEU A 629 17.61 37.42 -14.04
C LEU A 629 16.82 38.74 -13.89
N GLY A 630 16.51 39.14 -12.66
CA GLY A 630 15.84 40.39 -12.35
C GLY A 630 14.33 40.28 -12.33
N SER A 631 13.77 39.07 -12.10
CA SER A 631 12.33 38.85 -12.03
C SER A 631 11.63 39.79 -11.03
N LYS A 632 10.37 40.12 -11.32
CA LYS A 632 9.52 40.98 -10.46
C LYS A 632 8.33 40.23 -9.85
N HIS A 633 8.21 38.94 -10.14
CA HIS A 633 7.31 38.05 -9.41
C HIS A 633 7.97 37.57 -8.12
N ASP A 634 7.17 37.42 -7.05
CA ASP A 634 7.64 36.66 -5.90
C ASP A 634 7.70 35.17 -6.27
N TRP A 635 8.82 34.53 -5.94
CA TRP A 635 9.08 33.11 -6.12
C TRP A 635 9.34 32.39 -4.77
N SER A 636 9.03 33.05 -3.64
CA SER A 636 9.15 32.50 -2.28
C SER A 636 8.45 31.15 -2.10
N HIS A 637 7.33 30.94 -2.81
CA HIS A 637 6.57 29.68 -2.83
C HIS A 637 7.38 28.49 -3.33
N ILE A 638 8.34 28.68 -4.25
CA ILE A 638 9.23 27.59 -4.69
C ILE A 638 10.02 27.04 -3.50
N THR A 639 10.42 27.91 -2.57
CA THR A 639 11.22 27.55 -1.38
C THR A 639 10.40 27.21 -0.13
N SER A 640 9.14 27.63 -0.02
CA SER A 640 8.26 27.23 1.09
C SER A 640 7.49 25.93 0.81
N GLN A 641 7.27 25.59 -0.46
CA GLN A 641 6.72 24.29 -0.86
C GLN A 641 7.75 23.15 -0.64
N ILE A 642 7.25 21.99 -0.27
CA ILE A 642 7.97 20.84 0.28
C ILE A 642 7.96 19.64 -0.69
N GLY A 643 8.99 18.79 -0.62
CA GLY A 643 9.06 17.54 -1.37
C GLY A 643 9.17 17.70 -2.89
N MET A 644 8.72 16.69 -3.65
CA MET A 644 9.11 16.52 -5.07
C MET A 644 8.44 17.50 -6.06
N PHE A 645 7.29 18.08 -5.71
CA PHE A 645 6.47 18.87 -6.63
C PHE A 645 6.33 20.32 -6.16
N ALA A 646 6.30 21.25 -7.10
CA ALA A 646 6.06 22.67 -6.85
C ALA A 646 4.96 23.19 -7.77
N TYR A 647 4.01 23.95 -7.24
CA TYR A 647 3.09 24.76 -8.04
C TYR A 647 3.74 26.12 -8.31
N THR A 648 4.12 26.34 -9.56
CA THR A 648 4.84 27.56 -9.99
C THR A 648 3.96 28.81 -10.01
N GLY A 649 2.64 28.66 -10.15
CA GLY A 649 1.73 29.77 -10.47
C GLY A 649 1.73 30.18 -11.95
N LEU A 650 2.37 29.41 -12.83
CA LEU A 650 2.20 29.53 -14.29
C LEU A 650 0.82 29.00 -14.71
N ASP A 651 0.15 29.66 -15.65
CA ASP A 651 -1.11 29.18 -16.23
C ASP A 651 -0.90 28.22 -17.41
N ALA A 652 -1.99 27.62 -17.92
CA ALA A 652 -1.92 26.63 -19.00
C ALA A 652 -1.29 27.15 -20.30
N SER A 653 -1.46 28.44 -20.63
CA SER A 653 -0.84 29.06 -21.81
C SER A 653 0.65 29.27 -21.60
N GLN A 654 1.05 29.70 -20.39
CA GLN A 654 2.45 29.82 -19.99
C GLN A 654 3.16 28.44 -19.99
N MET A 655 2.49 27.39 -19.51
CA MET A 655 3.02 26.02 -19.55
C MET A 655 3.09 25.45 -20.98
N ASP A 656 2.15 25.80 -21.85
CA ASP A 656 2.21 25.45 -23.28
C ASP A 656 3.34 26.19 -24.01
N GLN A 657 3.60 27.45 -23.67
CA GLN A 657 4.72 28.23 -24.22
C GLN A 657 6.08 27.64 -23.79
N LEU A 658 6.24 27.29 -22.51
CA LEU A 658 7.42 26.59 -22.01
C LEU A 658 7.72 25.28 -22.77
N ALA A 659 6.69 24.52 -23.12
CA ALA A 659 6.84 23.29 -23.89
C ALA A 659 7.18 23.54 -25.37
N GLN A 660 6.57 24.55 -26.00
CA GLN A 660 6.70 24.81 -27.44
C GLN A 660 7.95 25.63 -27.81
N GLU A 661 8.25 26.69 -27.06
CA GLU A 661 9.35 27.61 -27.38
C GLU A 661 10.66 27.24 -26.68
N HIS A 662 10.59 26.48 -25.57
CA HIS A 662 11.74 26.23 -24.68
C HIS A 662 11.99 24.75 -24.36
N SER A 663 11.22 23.80 -24.91
CA SER A 663 11.36 22.35 -24.62
C SER A 663 11.35 22.02 -23.12
N VAL A 664 10.55 22.73 -22.33
CA VAL A 664 10.36 22.48 -20.88
C VAL A 664 9.01 21.83 -20.67
N TYR A 665 9.01 20.53 -20.40
CA TYR A 665 7.82 19.69 -20.40
C TYR A 665 7.29 19.44 -18.98
N ALA A 666 6.08 19.93 -18.71
CA ALA A 666 5.41 19.89 -17.40
C ALA A 666 3.87 19.81 -17.56
N THR A 667 3.10 19.70 -16.47
CA THR A 667 1.63 19.65 -16.54
C THR A 667 1.01 21.05 -16.66
N LYS A 668 -0.09 21.17 -17.41
CA LYS A 668 -0.79 22.44 -17.71
C LYS A 668 -1.41 23.16 -16.50
N ASP A 669 -1.32 22.58 -15.32
CA ASP A 669 -1.79 23.12 -14.03
C ASP A 669 -0.72 23.97 -13.30
N GLY A 670 0.46 24.16 -13.90
CA GLY A 670 1.57 24.89 -13.30
C GLY A 670 2.47 24.04 -12.39
N ARG A 671 2.21 22.73 -12.27
CA ARG A 671 3.02 21.82 -11.47
C ARG A 671 4.31 21.43 -12.19
N ILE A 672 5.44 21.62 -11.53
CA ILE A 672 6.75 21.08 -11.91
C ILE A 672 7.21 20.01 -10.91
N SER A 673 7.89 18.98 -11.41
CA SER A 673 8.66 18.02 -10.63
C SER A 673 10.07 18.55 -10.43
N VAL A 674 10.39 18.99 -9.21
CA VAL A 674 11.71 19.49 -8.82
C VAL A 674 12.80 18.43 -9.03
N ALA A 675 12.43 17.14 -8.99
CA ALA A 675 13.33 16.04 -9.32
C ALA A 675 13.90 16.09 -10.76
N GLY A 676 13.21 16.75 -11.71
CA GLY A 676 13.73 16.96 -13.07
C GLY A 676 14.74 18.10 -13.20
N ILE A 677 14.93 18.90 -12.14
CA ILE A 677 15.90 19.99 -12.08
C ILE A 677 17.28 19.43 -11.66
N THR A 678 18.35 19.96 -12.23
CA THR A 678 19.77 19.61 -11.96
C THR A 678 20.61 20.88 -11.91
N THR A 679 21.82 20.82 -11.34
CA THR A 679 22.77 21.96 -11.38
C THR A 679 23.08 22.41 -12.82
N GLU A 680 23.11 21.48 -13.77
CA GLU A 680 23.33 21.75 -15.20
C GLU A 680 22.15 22.49 -15.87
N ASN A 681 20.90 22.16 -15.50
CA ASN A 681 19.72 22.68 -16.21
C ASN A 681 18.98 23.84 -15.51
N VAL A 682 19.24 24.10 -14.23
CA VAL A 682 18.47 25.07 -13.43
C VAL A 682 18.57 26.51 -13.95
N GLY A 683 19.73 26.94 -14.45
CA GLY A 683 19.90 28.26 -15.07
C GLY A 683 19.06 28.41 -16.35
N ARG A 684 19.13 27.42 -17.25
CA ARG A 684 18.29 27.36 -18.47
C ARG A 684 16.80 27.34 -18.14
N LEU A 685 16.41 26.64 -17.08
CA LEU A 685 15.02 26.60 -16.62
C LEU A 685 14.55 27.97 -16.10
N ALA A 686 15.39 28.66 -15.32
CA ALA A 686 15.10 30.01 -14.87
C ALA A 686 14.98 30.99 -16.05
N GLU A 687 15.88 30.93 -17.04
CA GLU A 687 15.77 31.74 -18.27
C GLU A 687 14.46 31.49 -19.03
N ALA A 688 14.03 30.23 -19.13
CA ALA A 688 12.80 29.85 -19.82
C ALA A 688 11.56 30.34 -19.07
N ILE A 689 11.53 30.20 -17.74
CA ILE A 689 10.43 30.70 -16.90
C ILE A 689 10.38 32.23 -16.92
N TYR A 690 11.53 32.91 -16.84
CA TYR A 690 11.64 34.37 -16.93
C TYR A 690 11.07 34.93 -18.24
N LYS A 691 11.44 34.34 -19.39
CA LYS A 691 10.92 34.74 -20.72
C LYS A 691 9.40 34.60 -20.84
N VAL A 692 8.79 33.67 -20.11
CA VAL A 692 7.34 33.40 -20.09
C VAL A 692 6.61 34.17 -18.98
N LYS A 693 7.30 34.50 -17.88
CA LYS A 693 6.75 35.13 -16.67
C LYS A 693 7.77 35.99 -15.90
N GLY A 694 8.12 37.13 -16.51
CA GLY A 694 8.50 38.39 -15.86
C GLY A 694 9.88 38.49 -15.22
#